data_AF-A0A2D5Z279-F1
#
_entry.id   AF-A0A2D5Z279-F1
#
_cell.length_a   1.000
_cell.length_b   1.000
_cell.length_c   1.000
_cell.angle_alpha   90.00
_cell.angle_beta   90.00
_cell.angle_gamma   90.00
#
_symmetry.space_group_name_H-M   'P 1'
#
loop_
_entity.id
_entity.type
_entity.pdbx_description
1 polymer ?
#
loop_
_entity_poly.entity_id
_entity_poly.type
_entity_poly.pdbx_seq_one_letter_code
_entity_poly.pdbx_strand_id
1 'polypeptide(L)'
;MNDGALLEKLDLELHRIPAEPAVQQSAEAHLRSWLTDDQFGAYHPQLLWLIEQGRWDLLLDSFYRVLPFGTGGRRGAVGIGPNRFNPWTLASSIQGHVLYLRRHAKGDLSVVVAYDVRQFNDLRGTYNPDLPNPLIGMRSRDFAEVAAGTYAANGVRVHMLPADSSHYVATPELSFAIRHLGASAGLNISASHNHPDDNGGKFYNGDGGQEVPPYDQEMADCVEGIDRIETLEYADAIAAGLISWLPDDVHEAYVSTNVAQSLAAEARGAKIIFTPLHGTGGMTVGEVLRAAGFEVETVADQATPDGAFPNVPFRTPNPEVPESMGAGMRMAAQRAGDVVLACDPDADRIGVCARGADGQFQSLTGNEIAAILAHFKLERLAETGRAPERPLVVKTDVTTNLVTRIAERHGAAVIGDLLVGFKYIGDILFRLDTDGRFRDVEGKSSDFIIGVEESHGILVTPDVRDKDAAGAGILLAELAALQRARGATLVDYLDGIYREFGYFANRLASMVMTGPEGVSNIRKIQQTLRATPPTRIAGCAVTRVTDHWNEQEFGPFLSETDRSSRDVLVFHLDKGSRLTLRPSGTEPKNKTYIEVVTDPLGAGADDAALASQKRQANETARDLADDFTRQMLTVVDIHLPDYALRISDLVPLDKRIEFAERFIPAIEDKARSAEGATLVAWIDEQLASYGKDARGLVTDAVEMYLQSQEATDDSPDRRKSIAAIRSAFA
;
A
#
# COMPACT_ATOMS: atom_id res chain seq x y z
N MET A 1 -7.38 -27.62 -32.85
CA MET A 1 -8.40 -28.44 -32.16
C MET A 1 -9.77 -28.04 -32.71
N ASN A 2 -10.76 -28.94 -32.83
CA ASN A 2 -12.15 -28.47 -32.96
C ASN A 2 -12.64 -28.04 -31.56
N ASP A 3 -13.66 -27.19 -31.50
CA ASP A 3 -14.12 -26.60 -30.23
C ASP A 3 -14.54 -27.66 -29.20
N GLY A 4 -15.11 -28.79 -29.64
CA GLY A 4 -15.50 -29.89 -28.76
C GLY A 4 -14.32 -30.58 -28.07
N ALA A 5 -13.25 -30.89 -28.81
CA ALA A 5 -12.05 -31.52 -28.26
C ALA A 5 -11.26 -30.60 -27.32
N LEU A 6 -11.31 -29.28 -27.56
CA LEU A 6 -10.72 -28.28 -26.67
C LEU A 6 -11.45 -28.23 -25.32
N LEU A 7 -12.79 -28.23 -25.36
CA LEU A 7 -13.62 -28.18 -24.17
C LEU A 7 -13.50 -29.46 -23.33
N GLU A 8 -13.46 -30.65 -23.96
CA GLU A 8 -13.21 -31.91 -23.24
C GLU A 8 -11.84 -31.94 -22.53
N LYS A 9 -10.80 -31.41 -23.18
CA LYS A 9 -9.46 -31.30 -22.57
C LYS A 9 -9.48 -30.36 -21.36
N LEU A 10 -10.19 -29.24 -21.47
CA LEU A 10 -10.35 -28.25 -20.40
C LEU A 10 -11.04 -28.87 -19.17
N ASP A 11 -12.15 -29.56 -19.36
CA ASP A 11 -12.90 -30.21 -18.29
C ASP A 11 -12.01 -31.22 -17.54
N LEU A 12 -11.27 -32.04 -18.29
CA LEU A 12 -10.42 -33.09 -17.74
C LEU A 12 -9.22 -32.53 -16.94
N GLU A 13 -8.53 -31.52 -17.45
CA GLU A 13 -7.28 -31.04 -16.84
C GLU A 13 -7.53 -30.08 -15.67
N LEU A 14 -8.55 -29.21 -15.71
CA LEU A 14 -8.89 -28.34 -14.57
C LEU A 14 -9.27 -29.17 -13.33
N HIS A 15 -10.00 -30.27 -13.51
CA HIS A 15 -10.41 -31.15 -12.42
C HIS A 15 -9.28 -32.01 -11.84
N ARG A 16 -8.09 -32.02 -12.45
CA ARG A 16 -6.88 -32.65 -11.90
C ARG A 16 -6.12 -31.78 -10.91
N ILE A 17 -6.33 -30.46 -10.95
CA ILE A 17 -5.67 -29.53 -10.03
C ILE A 17 -6.28 -29.71 -8.64
N PRO A 18 -5.49 -29.92 -7.58
CA PRO A 18 -6.01 -30.04 -6.21
C PRO A 18 -6.68 -28.74 -5.75
N ALA A 19 -8.01 -28.66 -5.82
CA ALA A 19 -8.81 -27.51 -5.40
C ALA A 19 -10.22 -27.96 -4.97
N GLU A 20 -10.97 -27.09 -4.28
CA GLU A 20 -12.37 -27.37 -3.95
C GLU A 20 -13.20 -27.51 -5.24
N PRO A 21 -14.15 -28.47 -5.32
CA PRO A 21 -14.96 -28.69 -6.52
C PRO A 21 -15.69 -27.45 -7.05
N ALA A 22 -16.15 -26.56 -6.16
CA ALA A 22 -16.79 -25.30 -6.53
C ALA A 22 -15.84 -24.33 -7.26
N VAL A 23 -14.56 -24.31 -6.88
CA VAL A 23 -13.51 -23.49 -7.52
C VAL A 23 -13.26 -23.99 -8.94
N GLN A 24 -13.13 -25.31 -9.12
CA GLN A 24 -12.94 -25.94 -10.43
C GLN A 24 -14.12 -25.69 -11.37
N GLN A 25 -15.35 -25.89 -10.89
CA GLN A 25 -16.58 -25.67 -11.66
C GLN A 25 -16.74 -24.20 -12.07
N SER A 26 -16.45 -23.25 -11.17
CA SER A 26 -16.50 -21.83 -11.51
C SER A 26 -15.45 -21.44 -12.56
N ALA A 27 -14.24 -22.02 -12.47
CA ALA A 27 -13.19 -21.76 -13.45
C ALA A 27 -13.56 -22.30 -14.84
N GLU A 28 -14.10 -23.51 -14.90
CA GLU A 28 -14.60 -24.12 -16.14
C GLU A 28 -15.67 -23.24 -16.80
N ALA A 29 -16.67 -22.81 -16.03
CA ALA A 29 -17.78 -22.01 -16.52
C ALA A 29 -17.31 -20.68 -17.14
N HIS A 30 -16.44 -19.94 -16.44
CA HIS A 30 -15.92 -18.68 -16.95
C HIS A 30 -14.98 -18.88 -18.14
N LEU A 31 -14.09 -19.88 -18.10
CA LEU A 31 -13.15 -20.13 -19.20
C LEU A 31 -13.90 -20.54 -20.47
N ARG A 32 -14.95 -21.36 -20.34
CA ARG A 32 -15.86 -21.69 -21.45
C ARG A 32 -16.51 -20.43 -22.02
N SER A 33 -17.05 -19.54 -21.17
CA SER A 33 -17.64 -18.28 -21.63
C SER A 33 -16.64 -17.42 -22.39
N TRP A 34 -15.40 -17.28 -21.91
CA TRP A 34 -14.36 -16.49 -22.58
C TRP A 34 -13.87 -17.11 -23.89
N LEU A 35 -13.97 -18.43 -24.05
CA LEU A 35 -13.65 -19.12 -25.29
C LEU A 35 -14.77 -19.09 -26.33
N THR A 36 -16.04 -18.96 -25.92
CA THR A 36 -17.18 -19.08 -26.86
C THR A 36 -17.92 -17.77 -27.12
N ASP A 37 -17.78 -16.75 -26.29
CA ASP A 37 -18.42 -15.46 -26.50
C ASP A 37 -17.54 -14.54 -27.38
N ASP A 38 -18.13 -14.03 -28.46
CA ASP A 38 -17.46 -13.20 -29.47
C ASP A 38 -16.83 -11.93 -28.86
N GLN A 39 -17.38 -11.40 -27.75
CA GLN A 39 -16.82 -10.21 -27.09
C GLN A 39 -15.38 -10.43 -26.58
N PHE A 40 -14.99 -11.69 -26.35
CA PHE A 40 -13.65 -12.05 -25.87
C PHE A 40 -12.73 -12.59 -26.98
N GLY A 41 -13.16 -12.54 -28.24
CA GLY A 41 -12.42 -13.08 -29.39
C GLY A 41 -10.98 -12.56 -29.50
N ALA A 42 -10.75 -11.30 -29.12
CA ALA A 42 -9.41 -10.70 -29.11
C ALA A 42 -8.41 -11.39 -28.15
N TYR A 43 -8.90 -12.10 -27.14
CA TYR A 43 -8.07 -12.81 -26.16
C TYR A 43 -7.78 -14.27 -26.53
N HIS A 44 -8.50 -14.82 -27.52
CA HIS A 44 -8.42 -16.25 -27.89
C HIS A 44 -7.01 -16.74 -28.23
N PRO A 45 -6.16 -16.01 -29.00
CA PRO A 45 -4.82 -16.49 -29.35
C PRO A 45 -3.97 -16.83 -28.13
N GLN A 46 -4.00 -16.00 -27.09
CA GLN A 46 -3.25 -16.23 -25.85
C GLN A 46 -3.89 -17.34 -25.00
N LEU A 47 -5.22 -17.41 -24.92
CA LEU A 47 -5.91 -18.47 -24.17
C LEU A 47 -5.62 -19.86 -24.73
N LEU A 48 -5.69 -20.01 -26.06
CA LEU A 48 -5.37 -21.27 -26.72
C LEU A 48 -3.92 -21.68 -26.45
N TRP A 49 -2.97 -20.73 -26.51
CA TRP A 49 -1.58 -21.00 -26.18
C TRP A 49 -1.39 -21.45 -24.73
N LEU A 50 -2.03 -20.79 -23.74
CA LEU A 50 -1.96 -21.19 -22.34
C LEU A 50 -2.47 -22.62 -22.11
N ILE A 51 -3.54 -23.01 -22.80
CA ILE A 51 -4.12 -24.37 -22.76
C ILE A 51 -3.19 -25.39 -23.43
N GLU A 52 -2.54 -25.02 -24.54
CA GLU A 52 -1.57 -25.88 -25.23
C GLU A 52 -0.31 -26.11 -24.38
N GLN A 53 0.18 -25.08 -23.69
CA GLN A 53 1.32 -25.18 -22.77
C GLN A 53 0.98 -25.79 -21.40
N GLY A 54 -0.28 -26.16 -21.16
CA GLY A 54 -0.72 -26.77 -19.90
C GLY A 54 -0.54 -25.87 -18.68
N ARG A 55 -0.73 -24.55 -18.85
CA ARG A 55 -0.62 -23.54 -17.76
C ARG A 55 -1.87 -23.55 -16.87
N TRP A 56 -2.23 -24.73 -16.37
CA TRP A 56 -3.50 -25.00 -15.71
C TRP A 56 -3.68 -24.26 -14.38
N ASP A 57 -2.64 -24.13 -13.56
CA ASP A 57 -2.73 -23.37 -12.30
C ASP A 57 -3.03 -21.89 -12.55
N LEU A 58 -2.41 -21.31 -13.58
CA LEU A 58 -2.66 -19.93 -14.00
C LEU A 58 -4.07 -19.76 -14.56
N LEU A 59 -4.55 -20.73 -15.35
CA LEU A 59 -5.92 -20.73 -15.88
C LEU A 59 -6.94 -20.87 -14.73
N LEU A 60 -6.72 -21.78 -13.78
CA LEU A 60 -7.56 -21.90 -12.60
C LEU A 60 -7.62 -20.58 -11.84
N ASP A 61 -6.47 -19.99 -11.51
CA ASP A 61 -6.42 -18.70 -10.80
C ASP A 61 -7.07 -17.55 -11.59
N SER A 62 -6.91 -17.49 -12.91
CA SER A 62 -7.46 -16.40 -13.72
C SER A 62 -8.98 -16.48 -13.90
N PHE A 63 -9.58 -17.67 -13.72
CA PHE A 63 -10.97 -17.94 -14.08
C PHE A 63 -11.88 -18.41 -12.93
N TYR A 64 -11.36 -18.81 -11.76
CA TYR A 64 -12.21 -19.37 -10.70
C TYR A 64 -13.19 -18.39 -10.04
N ARG A 65 -13.03 -17.08 -10.28
CA ARG A 65 -13.93 -16.03 -9.77
C ARG A 65 -13.84 -14.78 -10.63
N VAL A 66 -14.71 -13.81 -10.37
CA VAL A 66 -14.50 -12.43 -10.83
C VAL A 66 -13.63 -11.70 -9.80
N LEU A 67 -12.69 -10.87 -10.26
CA LEU A 67 -11.74 -10.12 -9.43
C LEU A 67 -12.48 -9.31 -8.36
N PRO A 68 -12.46 -9.67 -7.06
CA PRO A 68 -13.43 -9.14 -6.10
C PRO A 68 -13.50 -7.60 -6.07
N PHE A 69 -14.72 -7.07 -5.94
CA PHE A 69 -14.92 -5.66 -5.64
C PHE A 69 -14.62 -5.45 -4.15
N GLY A 70 -13.41 -4.98 -3.85
CA GLY A 70 -12.99 -4.71 -2.48
C GLY A 70 -13.66 -3.46 -1.90
N THR A 71 -13.27 -3.10 -0.69
CA THR A 71 -13.84 -1.99 0.12
C THR A 71 -13.77 -0.59 -0.50
N GLY A 72 -13.16 -0.44 -1.66
CA GLY A 72 -13.05 0.82 -2.40
C GLY A 72 -12.80 0.65 -3.89
N GLY A 73 -13.07 -0.53 -4.47
CA GLY A 73 -12.84 -0.81 -5.89
C GLY A 73 -12.16 -2.15 -6.20
N ARG A 74 -11.75 -2.34 -7.46
CA ARG A 74 -11.02 -3.54 -7.92
C ARG A 74 -9.56 -3.22 -8.15
N ARG A 75 -8.66 -4.07 -7.67
CA ARG A 75 -7.22 -3.98 -7.93
C ARG A 75 -6.64 -5.37 -8.11
N GLY A 76 -5.78 -5.55 -9.10
CA GLY A 76 -5.12 -6.84 -9.34
C GLY A 76 -4.21 -6.81 -10.55
N ALA A 77 -3.65 -7.98 -10.87
CA ALA A 77 -2.86 -8.15 -12.08
C ALA A 77 -3.70 -7.85 -13.32
N VAL A 78 -3.17 -7.03 -14.22
CA VAL A 78 -3.75 -6.85 -15.55
C VAL A 78 -3.59 -8.17 -16.32
N GLY A 79 -4.65 -8.61 -16.99
CA GLY A 79 -4.60 -9.88 -17.70
C GLY A 79 -5.93 -10.40 -18.21
N ILE A 80 -5.84 -11.59 -18.80
CA ILE A 80 -6.93 -12.32 -19.41
C ILE A 80 -7.66 -13.16 -18.35
N GLY A 81 -8.99 -13.06 -18.32
CA GLY A 81 -9.87 -13.77 -17.40
C GLY A 81 -10.60 -12.85 -16.44
N PRO A 82 -11.70 -13.30 -15.83
CA PRO A 82 -12.52 -12.49 -14.94
C PRO A 82 -11.84 -12.18 -13.60
N ASN A 83 -10.85 -12.97 -13.14
CA ASN A 83 -10.04 -12.67 -11.95
C ASN A 83 -8.80 -11.81 -12.28
N ARG A 84 -8.90 -10.96 -13.31
CA ARG A 84 -7.86 -10.01 -13.74
C ARG A 84 -8.44 -8.63 -13.97
N PHE A 85 -7.60 -7.60 -13.84
CA PHE A 85 -7.98 -6.26 -14.25
C PHE A 85 -7.91 -6.15 -15.77
N ASN A 86 -9.00 -5.79 -16.42
CA ASN A 86 -9.10 -5.62 -17.87
C ASN A 86 -10.31 -4.72 -18.19
N PRO A 87 -10.50 -4.30 -19.46
CA PRO A 87 -11.60 -3.40 -19.82
C PRO A 87 -12.98 -3.91 -19.38
N TRP A 88 -13.21 -5.22 -19.44
CA TRP A 88 -14.49 -5.82 -19.07
C TRP A 88 -14.75 -5.73 -17.55
N THR A 89 -13.77 -6.10 -16.72
CA THR A 89 -13.94 -6.02 -15.25
C THR A 89 -14.05 -4.58 -14.74
N LEU A 90 -13.37 -3.63 -15.39
CA LEU A 90 -13.54 -2.20 -15.11
C LEU A 90 -14.94 -1.72 -15.50
N ALA A 91 -15.38 -2.00 -16.72
CA ALA A 91 -16.68 -1.52 -17.22
C ALA A 91 -17.84 -2.12 -16.42
N SER A 92 -17.76 -3.39 -15.99
CA SER A 92 -18.79 -3.97 -15.09
C SER A 92 -18.85 -3.26 -13.74
N SER A 93 -17.69 -2.87 -13.19
CA SER A 93 -17.63 -2.11 -11.94
C SER A 93 -18.27 -0.73 -12.09
N ILE A 94 -18.03 -0.07 -13.22
CA ILE A 94 -18.60 1.24 -13.52
C ILE A 94 -20.11 1.15 -13.72
N GLN A 95 -20.58 0.11 -14.42
CA GLN A 95 -22.00 -0.11 -14.59
C GLN A 95 -22.72 -0.28 -13.24
N GLY A 96 -22.15 -1.06 -12.31
CA GLY A 96 -22.64 -1.17 -10.95
C GLY A 96 -22.58 0.16 -10.18
N HIS A 97 -21.49 0.90 -10.31
CA HIS A 97 -21.37 2.23 -9.71
C HIS A 97 -22.42 3.21 -10.22
N VAL A 98 -22.75 3.22 -11.51
CA VAL A 98 -23.84 4.04 -12.06
C VAL A 98 -25.18 3.67 -11.41
N LEU A 99 -25.47 2.37 -11.24
CA LEU A 99 -26.70 1.93 -10.57
C LEU A 99 -26.75 2.42 -9.12
N TYR A 100 -25.62 2.36 -8.42
CA TYR A 100 -25.47 2.91 -7.08
C TYR A 100 -25.72 4.43 -7.08
N LEU A 101 -25.04 5.20 -7.92
CA LEU A 101 -25.20 6.66 -7.98
C LEU A 101 -26.64 7.10 -8.27
N ARG A 102 -27.36 6.39 -9.15
CA ARG A 102 -28.78 6.68 -9.44
C ARG A 102 -29.70 6.51 -8.21
N ARG A 103 -29.28 5.75 -7.20
CA ARG A 103 -30.03 5.56 -5.94
C ARG A 103 -29.68 6.62 -4.88
N HIS A 104 -28.44 7.08 -4.84
CA HIS A 104 -27.92 7.89 -3.72
C HIS A 104 -27.64 9.35 -4.09
N ALA A 105 -27.20 9.64 -5.31
CA ALA A 105 -26.91 11.00 -5.75
C ALA A 105 -28.20 11.72 -6.19
N LYS A 106 -28.18 13.06 -6.11
CA LYS A 106 -29.29 13.93 -6.51
C LYS A 106 -28.89 14.76 -7.72
N GLY A 107 -29.84 15.00 -8.63
CA GLY A 107 -29.63 15.82 -9.81
C GLY A 107 -28.90 15.08 -10.93
N ASP A 108 -28.33 15.85 -11.86
CA ASP A 108 -27.58 15.31 -12.99
C ASP A 108 -26.27 14.69 -12.49
N LEU A 109 -26.01 13.45 -12.91
CA LEU A 109 -24.83 12.70 -12.46
C LEU A 109 -23.58 13.18 -13.18
N SER A 110 -22.52 13.42 -12.41
CA SER A 110 -21.19 13.70 -12.93
C SER A 110 -20.11 12.99 -12.11
N VAL A 111 -19.02 12.61 -12.75
CA VAL A 111 -17.88 11.94 -12.11
C VAL A 111 -16.57 12.58 -12.51
N VAL A 112 -15.60 12.63 -11.60
CA VAL A 112 -14.21 12.97 -11.95
C VAL A 112 -13.42 11.67 -12.18
N VAL A 113 -12.75 11.55 -13.32
CA VAL A 113 -11.92 10.38 -13.66
C VAL A 113 -10.45 10.80 -13.71
N ALA A 114 -9.65 10.21 -12.83
CA ALA A 114 -8.20 10.36 -12.76
C ALA A 114 -7.50 9.04 -13.11
N TYR A 115 -6.21 9.11 -13.41
CA TYR A 115 -5.39 7.95 -13.72
C TYR A 115 -3.91 8.20 -13.40
N ASP A 116 -3.20 7.15 -13.00
CA ASP A 116 -1.75 7.20 -12.79
C ASP A 116 -0.95 6.92 -14.08
N VAL A 117 0.36 6.72 -13.92
CA VAL A 117 1.34 6.61 -15.02
C VAL A 117 1.48 5.20 -15.59
N ARG A 118 0.80 4.18 -15.03
CA ARG A 118 1.10 2.77 -15.28
C ARG A 118 0.82 2.33 -16.71
N GLN A 119 1.58 1.33 -17.15
CA GLN A 119 1.40 0.65 -18.42
C GLN A 119 1.67 -0.84 -18.25
N PHE A 120 0.74 -1.69 -18.72
CA PHE A 120 0.90 -3.14 -18.71
C PHE A 120 1.85 -3.58 -19.82
N ASN A 121 2.94 -4.28 -19.45
CA ASN A 121 3.95 -4.76 -20.40
C ASN A 121 4.28 -6.25 -20.23
N ASP A 122 3.53 -6.97 -19.39
CA ASP A 122 3.78 -8.37 -19.03
C ASP A 122 5.23 -8.64 -18.62
N LEU A 123 5.75 -7.80 -17.73
CA LEU A 123 7.04 -7.96 -17.08
C LEU A 123 7.15 -9.26 -16.27
N ARG A 124 6.01 -9.89 -15.95
CA ARG A 124 5.94 -11.22 -15.33
C ARG A 124 6.17 -12.38 -16.32
N GLY A 125 6.19 -12.13 -17.63
CA GLY A 125 6.40 -13.16 -18.65
C GLY A 125 5.27 -14.21 -18.70
N THR A 126 4.04 -13.76 -18.54
CA THR A 126 2.85 -14.62 -18.44
C THR A 126 2.41 -15.12 -19.81
N TYR A 127 2.49 -14.26 -20.82
CA TYR A 127 1.92 -14.43 -22.16
C TYR A 127 3.00 -14.69 -23.22
N ASN A 128 2.58 -15.19 -24.37
CA ASN A 128 3.49 -15.40 -25.49
C ASN A 128 3.76 -14.07 -26.21
N PRO A 129 5.01 -13.59 -26.31
CA PRO A 129 5.33 -12.32 -26.96
C PRO A 129 5.09 -12.32 -28.48
N ASP A 130 5.02 -13.49 -29.11
CA ASP A 130 4.81 -13.63 -30.56
C ASP A 130 3.32 -13.68 -30.96
N LEU A 131 2.41 -13.70 -29.97
CA LEU A 131 0.96 -13.76 -30.20
C LEU A 131 0.29 -12.43 -29.85
N PRO A 132 -0.76 -12.03 -30.58
CA PRO A 132 -1.49 -10.79 -30.28
C PRO A 132 -2.12 -10.86 -28.88
N ASN A 133 -2.03 -9.75 -28.14
CA ASN A 133 -2.67 -9.57 -26.85
C ASN A 133 -3.18 -8.13 -26.75
N PRO A 134 -4.49 -7.88 -26.63
CA PRO A 134 -5.05 -6.53 -26.64
C PRO A 134 -4.70 -5.72 -25.38
N LEU A 135 -4.17 -6.36 -24.33
CA LEU A 135 -3.81 -5.68 -23.08
C LEU A 135 -2.39 -5.12 -23.11
N ILE A 136 -1.48 -5.71 -23.91
CA ILE A 136 -0.07 -5.30 -23.92
C ILE A 136 0.03 -3.86 -24.43
N GLY A 137 0.66 -3.00 -23.64
CA GLY A 137 0.77 -1.58 -23.91
C GLY A 137 -0.39 -0.73 -23.37
N MET A 138 -1.45 -1.34 -22.80
CA MET A 138 -2.53 -0.57 -22.19
C MET A 138 -2.04 0.23 -20.98
N ARG A 139 -2.32 1.52 -21.00
CA ARG A 139 -2.01 2.50 -19.96
C ARG A 139 -3.21 2.71 -19.05
N SER A 140 -2.98 3.22 -17.85
CA SER A 140 -4.08 3.68 -16.98
C SER A 140 -4.97 4.73 -17.67
N ARG A 141 -4.41 5.53 -18.59
CA ARG A 141 -5.18 6.42 -19.47
C ARG A 141 -6.18 5.66 -20.36
N ASP A 142 -5.76 4.58 -21.00
CA ASP A 142 -6.64 3.82 -21.91
C ASP A 142 -7.81 3.19 -21.14
N PHE A 143 -7.55 2.73 -19.90
CA PHE A 143 -8.59 2.30 -18.98
C PHE A 143 -9.51 3.46 -18.55
N ALA A 144 -8.98 4.66 -18.36
CA ALA A 144 -9.80 5.85 -18.07
C ALA A 144 -10.70 6.25 -19.26
N GLU A 145 -10.26 6.02 -20.50
CA GLU A 145 -11.09 6.21 -21.70
C GLU A 145 -12.22 5.18 -21.78
N VAL A 146 -11.93 3.90 -21.48
CA VAL A 146 -12.97 2.85 -21.31
C VAL A 146 -13.97 3.26 -20.24
N ALA A 147 -13.47 3.80 -19.12
CA ALA A 147 -14.32 4.26 -18.04
C ALA A 147 -15.22 5.42 -18.46
N ALA A 148 -14.64 6.43 -19.13
CA ALA A 148 -15.35 7.59 -19.62
C ALA A 148 -16.47 7.19 -20.61
N GLY A 149 -16.18 6.28 -21.54
CA GLY A 149 -17.16 5.72 -22.46
C GLY A 149 -18.32 4.99 -21.76
N THR A 150 -18.01 4.19 -20.74
CA THR A 150 -19.00 3.44 -19.95
C THR A 150 -19.92 4.37 -19.14
N TYR A 151 -19.37 5.40 -18.49
CA TYR A 151 -20.18 6.43 -17.80
C TYR A 151 -21.04 7.22 -18.79
N ALA A 152 -20.46 7.64 -19.91
CA ALA A 152 -21.16 8.41 -20.94
C ALA A 152 -22.33 7.63 -21.56
N ALA A 153 -22.14 6.33 -21.85
CA ALA A 153 -23.21 5.45 -22.33
C ALA A 153 -24.41 5.39 -21.37
N ASN A 154 -24.16 5.63 -20.08
CA ASN A 154 -25.16 5.68 -19.02
C ASN A 154 -25.72 7.08 -18.73
N GLY A 155 -25.37 8.09 -19.54
CA GLY A 155 -25.81 9.47 -19.38
C GLY A 155 -25.13 10.21 -18.23
N VAL A 156 -23.99 9.73 -17.74
CA VAL A 156 -23.21 10.39 -16.68
C VAL A 156 -22.14 11.28 -17.33
N ARG A 157 -22.07 12.54 -16.92
CA ARG A 157 -21.02 13.47 -17.38
C ARG A 157 -19.67 13.12 -16.75
N VAL A 158 -18.60 13.17 -17.53
CA VAL A 158 -17.26 12.82 -17.06
C VAL A 158 -16.36 14.05 -17.09
N HIS A 159 -15.74 14.37 -15.95
CA HIS A 159 -14.67 15.36 -15.83
C HIS A 159 -13.32 14.65 -15.87
N MET A 160 -12.45 14.95 -16.83
CA MET A 160 -11.12 14.35 -16.93
C MET A 160 -10.12 15.27 -17.65
N LEU A 161 -8.84 14.94 -17.61
CA LEU A 161 -7.83 15.65 -18.39
C LEU A 161 -7.97 15.36 -19.89
N PRO A 162 -7.65 16.33 -20.78
CA PRO A 162 -7.52 16.12 -22.21
C PRO A 162 -6.54 14.99 -22.57
N ALA A 163 -6.80 14.31 -23.69
CA ALA A 163 -5.94 13.22 -24.18
C ALA A 163 -4.52 13.69 -24.58
N ASP A 164 -4.30 14.97 -24.85
CA ASP A 164 -2.99 15.57 -25.12
C ASP A 164 -2.36 16.25 -23.90
N SER A 165 -3.01 16.17 -22.72
CA SER A 165 -2.47 16.73 -21.48
C SER A 165 -1.15 16.06 -21.11
N SER A 166 -0.18 16.90 -20.75
CA SER A 166 1.08 16.50 -20.13
C SER A 166 1.01 16.43 -18.60
N HIS A 167 -0.16 16.69 -18.02
CA HIS A 167 -0.40 16.66 -16.57
C HIS A 167 -1.04 15.33 -16.15
N TYR A 168 -1.01 15.03 -14.84
CA TYR A 168 -1.71 13.90 -14.24
C TYR A 168 -2.45 14.37 -12.99
N VAL A 169 -3.67 13.90 -12.79
CA VAL A 169 -4.43 14.15 -11.55
C VAL A 169 -4.07 13.04 -10.55
N ALA A 170 -3.38 13.40 -9.47
CA ALA A 170 -3.05 12.45 -8.41
C ALA A 170 -4.28 12.07 -7.57
N THR A 171 -4.18 11.02 -6.74
CA THR A 171 -5.28 10.62 -5.81
C THR A 171 -5.79 11.76 -4.93
N PRO A 172 -4.94 12.52 -4.20
CA PRO A 172 -5.43 13.63 -3.38
C PRO A 172 -6.09 14.75 -4.20
N GLU A 173 -5.58 15.01 -5.40
CA GLU A 173 -6.16 16.03 -6.29
C GLU A 173 -7.52 15.58 -6.85
N LEU A 174 -7.71 14.28 -7.16
CA LEU A 174 -9.02 13.72 -7.48
C LEU A 174 -10.01 13.97 -6.33
N SER A 175 -9.61 13.63 -5.10
CA SER A 175 -10.42 13.81 -3.90
C SER A 175 -10.84 15.28 -3.73
N PHE A 176 -9.90 16.22 -3.94
CA PHE A 176 -10.16 17.65 -3.96
C PHE A 176 -11.11 18.07 -5.09
N ALA A 177 -10.85 17.62 -6.32
CA ALA A 177 -11.58 18.02 -7.53
C ALA A 177 -13.05 17.61 -7.48
N ILE A 178 -13.37 16.42 -6.92
CA ILE A 178 -14.75 15.97 -6.72
C ILE A 178 -15.54 17.01 -5.90
N ARG A 179 -14.96 17.45 -4.78
CA ARG A 179 -15.57 18.44 -3.88
C ARG A 179 -15.64 19.82 -4.54
N HIS A 180 -14.56 20.23 -5.19
CA HIS A 180 -14.44 21.53 -5.84
C HIS A 180 -15.47 21.72 -6.95
N LEU A 181 -15.71 20.68 -7.74
CA LEU A 181 -16.67 20.70 -8.85
C LEU A 181 -18.10 20.35 -8.41
N GLY A 182 -18.30 19.88 -7.17
CA GLY A 182 -19.57 19.33 -6.72
C GLY A 182 -20.00 18.09 -7.51
N ALA A 183 -19.02 17.29 -7.95
CA ALA A 183 -19.28 16.07 -8.71
C ALA A 183 -19.98 15.02 -7.83
N SER A 184 -20.77 14.13 -8.45
CA SER A 184 -21.50 13.10 -7.72
C SER A 184 -20.57 12.03 -7.12
N ALA A 185 -19.41 11.81 -7.74
CA ALA A 185 -18.44 10.79 -7.38
C ALA A 185 -17.12 10.96 -8.15
N GLY A 186 -16.19 10.02 -7.97
CA GLY A 186 -15.00 9.91 -8.81
C GLY A 186 -14.47 8.50 -8.96
N LEU A 187 -13.52 8.34 -9.88
CA LEU A 187 -12.83 7.09 -10.18
C LEU A 187 -11.35 7.39 -10.42
N ASN A 188 -10.47 6.72 -9.67
CA ASN A 188 -9.04 6.73 -9.92
C ASN A 188 -8.59 5.41 -10.54
N ILE A 189 -8.00 5.46 -11.73
CA ILE A 189 -7.35 4.31 -12.35
C ILE A 189 -5.89 4.25 -11.88
N SER A 190 -5.65 3.45 -10.84
CA SER A 190 -4.36 3.36 -10.18
C SER A 190 -4.27 2.07 -9.36
N ALA A 191 -3.07 1.48 -9.32
CA ALA A 191 -2.71 0.46 -8.34
C ALA A 191 -1.72 0.97 -7.28
N SER A 192 -1.57 2.29 -7.12
CA SER A 192 -0.70 2.96 -6.13
C SER A 192 0.74 2.45 -6.24
N HIS A 193 1.26 1.72 -5.25
CA HIS A 193 2.64 1.25 -5.16
C HIS A 193 2.85 -0.21 -5.63
N ASN A 194 1.81 -0.85 -6.16
CA ASN A 194 1.86 -2.24 -6.64
C ASN A 194 2.85 -2.44 -7.80
N HIS A 195 3.11 -3.70 -8.16
CA HIS A 195 3.94 -4.06 -9.30
C HIS A 195 3.42 -3.40 -10.61
N PRO A 196 4.30 -2.98 -11.55
CA PRO A 196 3.90 -2.26 -12.77
C PRO A 196 2.82 -2.94 -13.63
N ASP A 197 2.77 -4.27 -13.65
CA ASP A 197 1.73 -5.05 -14.34
C ASP A 197 0.40 -5.18 -13.58
N ASP A 198 0.26 -4.52 -12.43
CA ASP A 198 -1.01 -4.39 -11.71
C ASP A 198 -1.66 -3.05 -12.04
N ASN A 199 -2.99 -3.05 -12.10
CA ASN A 199 -3.79 -1.83 -12.21
C ASN A 199 -5.08 -2.00 -11.37
N GLY A 200 -5.87 -0.94 -11.26
CA GLY A 200 -7.09 -0.94 -10.47
C GLY A 200 -7.98 0.25 -10.75
N GLY A 201 -9.25 0.14 -10.37
CA GLY A 201 -10.20 1.25 -10.34
C GLY A 201 -10.66 1.47 -8.91
N LYS A 202 -10.28 2.61 -8.31
CA LYS A 202 -10.69 3.06 -6.97
C LYS A 202 -11.87 4.00 -7.09
N PHE A 203 -12.97 3.72 -6.41
CA PHE A 203 -14.20 4.51 -6.51
C PHE A 203 -14.35 5.44 -5.31
N TYR A 204 -14.81 6.66 -5.57
CA TYR A 204 -14.97 7.74 -4.61
C TYR A 204 -16.39 8.29 -4.62
N ASN A 205 -16.89 8.70 -3.46
CA ASN A 205 -18.20 9.32 -3.30
C ASN A 205 -18.14 10.84 -3.50
N GLY A 206 -19.30 11.51 -3.47
CA GLY A 206 -19.40 12.96 -3.71
C GLY A 206 -18.74 13.84 -2.64
N ASP A 207 -18.36 13.29 -1.48
CA ASP A 207 -17.56 14.02 -0.48
C ASP A 207 -16.06 14.00 -0.82
N GLY A 208 -15.65 13.21 -1.83
CA GLY A 208 -14.26 13.03 -2.24
C GLY A 208 -13.54 11.91 -1.48
N GLY A 209 -14.23 11.17 -0.60
CA GLY A 209 -13.72 9.98 0.09
C GLY A 209 -14.20 8.69 -0.57
N GLN A 210 -14.04 7.54 0.08
CA GLN A 210 -14.62 6.27 -0.38
C GLN A 210 -15.78 5.85 0.53
N GLU A 211 -16.70 5.04 0.01
CA GLU A 211 -17.82 4.54 0.81
C GLU A 211 -17.37 3.70 2.00
N VAL A 212 -18.01 3.91 3.15
CA VAL A 212 -17.87 3.10 4.36
C VAL A 212 -19.12 2.24 4.57
N PRO A 213 -19.06 1.17 5.38
CA PRO A 213 -20.25 0.37 5.66
C PRO A 213 -21.41 1.19 6.21
N PRO A 214 -22.66 0.88 5.81
CA PRO A 214 -23.06 -0.22 4.92
C PRO A 214 -23.00 0.11 3.41
N TYR A 215 -22.73 1.36 3.04
CA TYR A 215 -22.84 1.84 1.66
C TYR A 215 -21.82 1.21 0.71
N ASP A 216 -20.66 0.79 1.21
CA ASP A 216 -19.69 0.04 0.41
C ASP A 216 -20.19 -1.35 -0.01
N GLN A 217 -20.96 -2.03 0.84
CA GLN A 217 -21.64 -3.28 0.50
C GLN A 217 -22.74 -3.03 -0.53
N GLU A 218 -23.57 -1.99 -0.34
CA GLU A 218 -24.61 -1.64 -1.31
C GLU A 218 -24.03 -1.38 -2.71
N MET A 219 -22.87 -0.73 -2.77
CA MET A 219 -22.12 -0.55 -4.00
C MET A 219 -21.60 -1.87 -4.57
N ALA A 220 -20.99 -2.72 -3.74
CA ALA A 220 -20.51 -4.04 -4.15
C ALA A 220 -21.64 -4.92 -4.71
N ASP A 221 -22.80 -4.94 -4.05
CA ASP A 221 -24.00 -5.67 -4.49
C ASP A 221 -24.50 -5.17 -5.85
N CYS A 222 -24.46 -3.86 -6.10
CA CYS A 222 -24.79 -3.29 -7.43
C CYS A 222 -23.83 -3.78 -8.51
N VAL A 223 -22.55 -3.94 -8.17
CA VAL A 223 -21.50 -4.39 -9.08
C VAL A 223 -21.57 -5.90 -9.35
N GLU A 224 -21.88 -6.70 -8.34
CA GLU A 224 -22.02 -8.15 -8.46
C GLU A 224 -23.28 -8.55 -9.25
N GLY A 225 -24.32 -7.71 -9.23
CA GLY A 225 -25.57 -7.93 -9.96
C GLY A 225 -25.54 -7.54 -11.45
N ILE A 226 -24.40 -7.16 -12.02
CA ILE A 226 -24.32 -6.71 -13.42
C ILE A 226 -24.33 -7.88 -14.40
N ASP A 227 -25.33 -7.89 -15.29
CA ASP A 227 -25.51 -8.82 -16.40
C ASP A 227 -25.24 -8.18 -17.78
N ARG A 228 -25.44 -6.87 -17.88
CA ARG A 228 -25.24 -6.08 -19.10
C ARG A 228 -24.45 -4.81 -18.81
N ILE A 229 -23.51 -4.51 -19.69
CA ILE A 229 -22.68 -3.30 -19.64
C ILE A 229 -23.05 -2.43 -20.84
N GLU A 230 -23.42 -1.17 -20.60
CA GLU A 230 -23.57 -0.18 -21.66
C GLU A 230 -22.22 0.50 -21.91
N THR A 231 -21.76 0.51 -23.16
CA THR A 231 -20.53 1.17 -23.56
C THR A 231 -20.77 2.11 -24.72
N LEU A 232 -19.93 3.14 -24.80
CA LEU A 232 -19.87 4.10 -25.88
C LEU A 232 -18.39 4.30 -26.19
N GLU A 233 -18.02 4.38 -27.47
CA GLU A 233 -16.65 4.69 -27.85
C GLU A 233 -16.26 6.07 -27.32
N TYR A 234 -15.03 6.22 -26.83
CA TYR A 234 -14.57 7.46 -26.18
C TYR A 234 -14.72 8.68 -27.11
N ALA A 235 -14.41 8.52 -28.40
CA ALA A 235 -14.59 9.58 -29.39
C ALA A 235 -16.06 10.02 -29.55
N ASP A 236 -17.00 9.07 -29.49
CA ASP A 236 -18.43 9.36 -29.57
C ASP A 236 -18.94 10.03 -28.28
N ALA A 237 -18.39 9.65 -27.11
CA ALA A 237 -18.68 10.32 -25.85
C ALA A 237 -18.24 11.79 -25.86
N ILE A 238 -17.07 12.10 -26.46
CA ILE A 238 -16.61 13.49 -26.67
C ILE A 238 -17.55 14.22 -27.62
N ALA A 239 -17.88 13.62 -28.77
CA ALA A 239 -18.75 14.23 -29.77
C ALA A 239 -20.16 14.53 -29.23
N ALA A 240 -20.64 13.69 -28.29
CA ALA A 240 -21.91 13.88 -27.59
C ALA A 240 -21.87 14.96 -26.49
N GLY A 241 -20.71 15.54 -26.18
CA GLY A 241 -20.57 16.55 -25.12
C GLY A 241 -20.70 15.98 -23.71
N LEU A 242 -20.49 14.67 -23.54
CA LEU A 242 -20.56 13.99 -22.24
C LEU A 242 -19.21 14.02 -21.50
N ILE A 243 -18.12 14.35 -22.19
CA ILE A 243 -16.80 14.58 -21.61
C ILE A 243 -16.58 16.08 -21.43
N SER A 244 -16.26 16.49 -20.21
CA SER A 244 -15.87 17.84 -19.81
C SER A 244 -14.41 17.83 -19.39
N TRP A 245 -13.60 18.73 -19.96
CA TRP A 245 -12.21 18.85 -19.57
C TRP A 245 -12.09 19.49 -18.20
N LEU A 246 -11.20 18.96 -17.35
CA LEU A 246 -10.85 19.59 -16.09
C LEU A 246 -10.22 20.96 -16.36
N PRO A 247 -10.76 22.05 -15.79
CA PRO A 247 -10.15 23.37 -15.94
C PRO A 247 -8.87 23.48 -15.09
N ASP A 248 -7.92 24.30 -15.54
CA ASP A 248 -6.63 24.50 -14.86
C ASP A 248 -6.80 25.08 -13.44
N ASP A 249 -7.89 25.83 -13.18
CA ASP A 249 -8.15 26.45 -11.88
C ASP A 249 -8.39 25.44 -10.75
N VAL A 250 -8.83 24.22 -11.07
CA VAL A 250 -8.97 23.13 -10.09
C VAL A 250 -7.60 22.73 -9.54
N HIS A 251 -6.61 22.59 -10.41
CA HIS A 251 -5.25 22.27 -10.02
C HIS A 251 -4.61 23.41 -9.22
N GLU A 252 -4.76 24.66 -9.70
CA GLU A 252 -4.26 25.84 -9.00
C GLU A 252 -4.87 25.98 -7.59
N ALA A 253 -6.16 25.66 -7.44
CA ALA A 253 -6.85 25.66 -6.15
C ALA A 253 -6.33 24.54 -5.23
N TYR A 254 -6.10 23.33 -5.74
CA TYR A 254 -5.49 22.23 -4.98
C TYR A 254 -4.10 22.61 -4.45
N VAL A 255 -3.24 23.18 -5.33
CA VAL A 255 -1.91 23.66 -4.94
C VAL A 255 -2.01 24.73 -3.86
N SER A 256 -2.91 25.71 -4.03
CA SER A 256 -3.13 26.80 -3.08
C SER A 256 -3.61 26.30 -1.71
N THR A 257 -4.54 25.34 -1.68
CA THR A 257 -5.03 24.70 -0.45
C THR A 257 -3.91 24.02 0.33
N ASN A 258 -2.99 23.36 -0.36
CA ASN A 258 -1.84 22.73 0.27
C ASN A 258 -0.81 23.76 0.76
N VAL A 259 -0.45 24.75 -0.06
CA VAL A 259 0.46 25.85 0.33
C VAL A 259 -0.05 26.59 1.57
N ALA A 260 -1.37 26.75 1.72
CA ALA A 260 -2.00 27.38 2.88
C ALA A 260 -1.78 26.62 4.21
N GLN A 261 -1.33 25.36 4.16
CA GLN A 261 -0.97 24.59 5.37
C GLN A 261 0.37 25.00 5.98
N SER A 262 1.16 25.86 5.32
CA SER A 262 2.39 26.43 5.83
C SER A 262 2.21 27.05 7.23
N LEU A 263 3.08 26.66 8.17
CA LEU A 263 3.08 27.13 9.56
C LEU A 263 4.29 28.00 9.89
N ALA A 264 5.35 27.92 9.09
CA ALA A 264 6.57 28.70 9.23
C ALA A 264 7.02 29.21 7.85
N ALA A 265 6.27 30.16 7.28
CA ALA A 265 6.49 30.67 5.92
C ALA A 265 7.88 31.29 5.71
N GLU A 266 8.51 31.75 6.78
CA GLU A 266 9.89 32.25 6.81
C GLU A 266 10.96 31.15 6.69
N ALA A 267 10.61 29.89 6.98
CA ALA A 267 11.55 28.78 7.00
C ALA A 267 11.63 28.09 5.63
N ARG A 268 12.54 28.59 4.77
CA ARG A 268 12.79 28.04 3.41
C ARG A 268 14.23 27.59 3.17
N GLY A 269 15.06 27.56 4.22
CA GLY A 269 16.48 27.27 4.11
C GLY A 269 16.86 25.80 3.91
N ALA A 270 15.89 24.87 3.88
CA ALA A 270 16.15 23.44 3.67
C ALA A 270 16.54 23.14 2.23
N LYS A 271 17.53 22.27 2.05
CA LYS A 271 17.86 21.64 0.76
C LYS A 271 17.11 20.33 0.64
N ILE A 272 16.12 20.30 -0.25
CA ILE A 272 15.22 19.17 -0.40
C ILE A 272 15.60 18.39 -1.65
N ILE A 273 15.88 17.10 -1.46
CA ILE A 273 15.94 16.15 -2.58
C ILE A 273 14.58 15.50 -2.71
N PHE A 274 13.97 15.55 -3.89
CA PHE A 274 12.66 14.98 -4.13
C PHE A 274 12.70 13.89 -5.20
N THR A 275 11.98 12.80 -5.00
CA THR A 275 11.74 11.80 -6.05
C THR A 275 10.27 11.42 -6.13
N PRO A 276 9.62 11.54 -7.30
CA PRO A 276 8.27 11.03 -7.49
C PRO A 276 8.24 9.53 -7.81
N LEU A 277 9.40 8.85 -7.84
CA LEU A 277 9.52 7.43 -8.21
C LEU A 277 8.87 7.12 -9.58
N HIS A 278 9.04 8.02 -10.56
CA HIS A 278 8.36 8.02 -11.87
C HIS A 278 6.83 8.22 -11.83
N GLY A 279 6.26 8.56 -10.67
CA GLY A 279 4.85 8.81 -10.45
C GLY A 279 4.38 10.22 -10.80
N THR A 280 3.14 10.50 -10.40
CA THR A 280 2.45 11.79 -10.57
C THR A 280 2.97 12.89 -9.64
N GLY A 281 3.68 12.54 -8.56
CA GLY A 281 4.10 13.48 -7.52
C GLY A 281 5.00 14.63 -7.96
N GLY A 282 5.61 14.55 -9.15
CA GLY A 282 6.35 15.66 -9.75
C GLY A 282 5.48 16.90 -9.97
N MET A 283 4.22 16.66 -10.33
CA MET A 283 3.21 17.65 -10.68
C MET A 283 2.29 18.02 -9.52
N THR A 284 2.40 17.32 -8.38
CA THR A 284 1.66 17.65 -7.15
C THR A 284 2.62 18.08 -6.05
N VAL A 285 3.21 17.13 -5.33
CA VAL A 285 4.15 17.40 -4.22
C VAL A 285 5.30 18.32 -4.64
N GLY A 286 5.91 18.04 -5.80
CA GLY A 286 7.00 18.84 -6.33
C GLY A 286 6.60 20.27 -6.69
N GLU A 287 5.41 20.48 -7.25
CA GLU A 287 4.89 21.81 -7.58
C GLU A 287 4.48 22.58 -6.33
N VAL A 288 3.78 21.93 -5.39
CA VAL A 288 3.39 22.50 -4.09
C VAL A 288 4.60 22.98 -3.29
N LEU A 289 5.68 22.19 -3.23
CA LEU A 289 6.92 22.60 -2.54
C LEU A 289 7.57 23.83 -3.20
N ARG A 290 7.62 23.88 -4.54
CA ARG A 290 8.17 25.03 -5.28
C ARG A 290 7.29 26.27 -5.13
N ALA A 291 5.96 26.11 -5.21
CA ALA A 291 4.99 27.17 -4.99
C ALA A 291 5.06 27.73 -3.56
N ALA A 292 5.34 26.89 -2.57
CA ALA A 292 5.62 27.32 -1.20
C ALA A 292 6.95 28.09 -1.05
N GLY A 293 7.83 28.08 -2.06
CA GLY A 293 9.10 28.82 -2.09
C GLY A 293 10.33 28.02 -1.69
N PHE A 294 10.27 26.68 -1.69
CA PHE A 294 11.43 25.84 -1.40
C PHE A 294 12.31 25.59 -2.63
N GLU A 295 13.61 25.45 -2.39
CA GLU A 295 14.54 24.90 -3.38
C GLU A 295 14.45 23.36 -3.36
N VAL A 296 13.98 22.80 -4.48
CA VAL A 296 13.74 21.36 -4.64
C VAL A 296 14.58 20.82 -5.79
N GLU A 297 15.53 19.95 -5.48
CA GLU A 297 16.29 19.20 -6.48
C GLU A 297 15.63 17.84 -6.70
N THR A 298 15.16 17.57 -7.92
CA THR A 298 14.52 16.28 -8.24
C THR A 298 15.56 15.24 -8.70
N VAL A 299 15.41 14.00 -8.26
CA VAL A 299 16.22 12.86 -8.73
C VAL A 299 15.96 12.64 -10.21
N ALA A 300 16.90 13.06 -11.06
CA ALA A 300 16.71 13.13 -12.51
C ALA A 300 16.25 11.79 -13.13
N ASP A 301 16.87 10.68 -12.74
CA ASP A 301 16.56 9.35 -13.28
C ASP A 301 15.17 8.82 -12.89
N GLN A 302 14.51 9.46 -11.93
CA GLN A 302 13.18 9.08 -11.42
C GLN A 302 12.14 10.22 -11.61
N ALA A 303 12.52 11.32 -12.27
CA ALA A 303 11.69 12.52 -12.38
C ALA A 303 10.61 12.42 -13.46
N THR A 304 10.88 11.70 -14.55
CA THR A 304 9.96 11.58 -15.69
C THR A 304 8.92 10.49 -15.41
N PRO A 305 7.63 10.77 -15.62
CA PRO A 305 6.57 9.77 -15.57
C PRO A 305 6.88 8.54 -16.43
N ASP A 306 6.92 7.36 -15.81
CA ASP A 306 7.19 6.08 -16.50
C ASP A 306 6.56 4.92 -15.72
N GLY A 307 5.49 4.36 -16.29
CA GLY A 307 4.72 3.26 -15.70
C GLY A 307 5.45 1.92 -15.58
N ALA A 308 6.66 1.76 -16.12
CA ALA A 308 7.49 0.57 -15.93
C ALA A 308 8.40 0.65 -14.69
N PHE A 309 8.48 1.82 -14.06
CA PHE A 309 9.31 2.14 -12.89
C PHE A 309 10.78 1.66 -13.02
N PRO A 310 11.47 1.94 -14.14
CA PRO A 310 12.72 1.25 -14.52
C PRO A 310 13.90 1.50 -13.59
N ASN A 311 13.95 2.66 -12.92
CA ASN A 311 15.03 3.06 -12.02
C ASN A 311 14.64 2.96 -10.54
N VAL A 312 13.61 2.18 -10.23
CA VAL A 312 13.19 1.88 -8.85
C VAL A 312 13.56 0.43 -8.52
N PRO A 313 14.40 0.19 -7.50
CA PRO A 313 14.73 -1.16 -7.05
C PRO A 313 13.50 -2.04 -6.81
N PHE A 314 13.62 -3.32 -7.16
CA PHE A 314 12.52 -4.30 -7.11
C PHE A 314 11.28 -3.95 -7.97
N ARG A 315 11.30 -2.84 -8.72
CA ARG A 315 10.12 -2.24 -9.37
C ARG A 315 8.96 -2.01 -8.40
N THR A 316 9.29 -1.66 -7.17
CA THR A 316 8.33 -1.38 -6.11
C THR A 316 8.41 0.12 -5.80
N PRO A 317 7.63 0.97 -6.50
CA PRO A 317 7.57 2.41 -6.24
C PRO A 317 6.80 2.68 -4.95
N ASN A 318 7.29 2.14 -3.84
CA ASN A 318 6.70 2.26 -2.52
C ASN A 318 7.70 2.98 -1.60
N PRO A 319 7.40 4.20 -1.14
CA PRO A 319 8.25 4.91 -0.19
C PRO A 319 8.40 4.20 1.17
N GLU A 320 7.57 3.19 1.47
CA GLU A 320 7.76 2.30 2.63
C GLU A 320 8.99 1.37 2.49
N VAL A 321 9.45 1.11 1.26
CA VAL A 321 10.61 0.27 0.96
C VAL A 321 11.84 1.18 0.86
N PRO A 322 12.75 1.19 1.87
CA PRO A 322 13.87 2.13 1.93
C PRO A 322 14.73 2.17 0.66
N GLU A 323 14.89 1.04 -0.02
CA GLU A 323 15.67 0.87 -1.24
C GLU A 323 15.13 1.72 -2.39
N SER A 324 13.81 1.95 -2.45
CA SER A 324 13.18 2.80 -3.48
C SER A 324 13.71 4.24 -3.45
N MET A 325 14.07 4.73 -2.26
CA MET A 325 14.60 6.07 -2.01
C MET A 325 16.14 6.14 -2.11
N GLY A 326 16.82 5.02 -2.39
CA GLY A 326 18.28 4.94 -2.42
C GLY A 326 18.96 5.91 -3.39
N ALA A 327 18.34 6.19 -4.53
CA ALA A 327 18.83 7.20 -5.48
C ALA A 327 18.78 8.62 -4.88
N GLY A 328 17.68 8.95 -4.19
CA GLY A 328 17.53 10.21 -3.47
C GLY A 328 18.55 10.37 -2.34
N MET A 329 18.77 9.33 -1.53
CA MET A 329 19.78 9.35 -0.47
C MET A 329 21.20 9.58 -1.01
N ARG A 330 21.58 8.92 -2.11
CA ARG A 330 22.89 9.15 -2.76
C ARG A 330 23.03 10.58 -3.25
N MET A 331 21.99 11.13 -3.89
CA MET A 331 21.98 12.52 -4.34
C MET A 331 22.07 13.49 -3.16
N ALA A 332 21.34 13.25 -2.08
CA ALA A 332 21.35 14.09 -0.88
C ALA A 332 22.73 14.11 -0.21
N ALA A 333 23.41 12.96 -0.13
CA ALA A 333 24.78 12.90 0.37
C ALA A 333 25.75 13.75 -0.49
N GLN A 334 25.60 13.73 -1.82
CA GLN A 334 26.44 14.51 -2.74
C GLN A 334 26.16 16.02 -2.71
N ARG A 335 24.91 16.42 -2.48
CA ARG A 335 24.45 17.83 -2.48
C ARG A 335 24.43 18.48 -1.09
N ALA A 336 24.78 17.71 -0.06
CA ALA A 336 24.56 18.08 1.34
C ALA A 336 23.09 18.50 1.55
N GLY A 337 22.17 17.65 1.09
CA GLY A 337 20.74 17.79 1.33
C GLY A 337 20.41 17.62 2.82
N ASP A 338 19.29 18.18 3.24
CA ASP A 338 18.81 18.08 4.63
C ASP A 338 17.81 16.93 4.78
N VAL A 339 17.01 16.70 3.73
CA VAL A 339 15.95 15.69 3.70
C VAL A 339 15.74 15.18 2.27
N VAL A 340 15.43 13.88 2.16
CA VAL A 340 14.87 13.27 0.94
C VAL A 340 13.38 13.08 1.16
N LEU A 341 12.56 13.57 0.24
CA LEU A 341 11.13 13.31 0.18
C LEU A 341 10.83 12.43 -1.03
N ALA A 342 9.98 11.43 -0.85
CA ALA A 342 9.51 10.57 -1.92
C ALA A 342 7.99 10.42 -1.85
N CYS A 343 7.34 10.07 -2.95
CA CYS A 343 5.94 9.65 -2.93
C CYS A 343 5.75 8.43 -3.84
N ASP A 344 4.66 7.71 -3.60
CA ASP A 344 4.25 6.62 -4.49
C ASP A 344 3.60 7.16 -5.78
N PRO A 345 3.30 6.30 -6.78
CA PRO A 345 2.90 6.73 -8.11
C PRO A 345 1.68 7.65 -8.18
N ASP A 346 0.72 7.49 -7.28
CA ASP A 346 -0.49 8.32 -7.21
C ASP A 346 -0.46 9.36 -6.07
N ALA A 347 0.73 9.59 -5.50
CA ALA A 347 1.09 10.65 -4.56
C ALA A 347 0.21 10.72 -3.30
N ASP A 348 -0.35 9.59 -2.87
CA ASP A 348 -1.14 9.49 -1.65
C ASP A 348 -0.28 9.13 -0.42
N ARG A 349 0.97 8.68 -0.63
CA ARG A 349 1.93 8.37 0.46
C ARG A 349 3.19 9.20 0.38
N ILE A 350 3.78 9.50 1.54
CA ILE A 350 5.06 10.23 1.64
C ILE A 350 6.16 9.40 2.34
N GLY A 351 7.30 9.26 1.67
CA GLY A 351 8.55 8.72 2.22
C GLY A 351 9.50 9.82 2.63
N VAL A 352 10.25 9.56 3.71
CA VAL A 352 11.24 10.51 4.24
C VAL A 352 12.53 9.79 4.55
N CYS A 353 13.65 10.26 4.01
CA CYS A 353 14.97 9.97 4.58
C CYS A 353 15.55 11.25 5.16
N ALA A 354 15.88 11.22 6.46
CA ALA A 354 16.42 12.36 7.18
C ALA A 354 17.93 12.22 7.38
N ARG A 355 18.65 13.32 7.23
CA ARG A 355 20.07 13.40 7.59
C ARG A 355 20.22 13.38 9.12
N GLY A 356 21.07 12.51 9.65
CA GLY A 356 21.46 12.48 11.07
C GLY A 356 22.62 13.43 11.39
N ALA A 357 22.96 13.54 12.68
CA ALA A 357 24.07 14.36 13.15
C ALA A 357 25.44 13.89 12.63
N ASP A 358 25.59 12.58 12.37
CA ASP A 358 26.76 11.96 11.73
C ASP A 358 26.83 12.19 10.21
N GLY A 359 25.81 12.83 9.64
CA GLY A 359 25.66 13.10 8.22
C GLY A 359 25.16 11.92 7.38
N GLN A 360 24.87 10.77 7.99
CA GLN A 360 24.23 9.64 7.31
C GLN A 360 22.73 9.88 7.17
N PHE A 361 22.13 9.28 6.14
CA PHE A 361 20.68 9.33 5.96
C PHE A 361 20.04 8.08 6.53
N GLN A 362 18.96 8.27 7.28
CA GLN A 362 18.11 7.19 7.76
C GLN A 362 16.69 7.36 7.20
N SER A 363 16.10 6.26 6.74
CA SER A 363 14.69 6.22 6.36
C SER A 363 13.81 6.26 7.61
N LEU A 364 12.77 7.07 7.57
CA LEU A 364 11.75 7.14 8.62
C LEU A 364 10.54 6.30 8.23
N THR A 365 10.01 5.57 9.19
CA THR A 365 8.76 4.82 9.07
C THR A 365 7.55 5.76 9.05
N GLY A 366 6.42 5.32 8.51
CA GLY A 366 5.19 6.12 8.51
C GLY A 366 4.71 6.51 9.91
N ASN A 367 4.95 5.65 10.92
CA ASN A 367 4.70 5.97 12.33
C ASN A 367 5.60 7.12 12.85
N GLU A 368 6.88 7.15 12.46
CA GLU A 368 7.79 8.25 12.83
C GLU A 368 7.42 9.55 12.13
N ILE A 369 7.08 9.49 10.84
CA ILE A 369 6.63 10.66 10.07
C ILE A 369 5.33 11.22 10.68
N ALA A 370 4.38 10.34 11.03
CA ALA A 370 3.14 10.72 11.69
C ALA A 370 3.39 11.40 13.05
N ALA A 371 4.28 10.86 13.88
CA ALA A 371 4.64 11.45 15.18
C ALA A 371 5.30 12.83 15.02
N ILE A 372 6.24 12.96 14.07
CA ILE A 372 6.91 14.24 13.76
C ILE A 372 5.90 15.30 13.35
N LEU A 373 5.00 14.97 12.41
CA LEU A 373 4.04 15.93 11.87
C LEU A 373 2.94 16.28 12.87
N ALA A 374 2.43 15.31 13.63
CA ALA A 374 1.47 15.56 14.71
C ALA A 374 2.08 16.51 15.75
N HIS A 375 3.30 16.24 16.22
CA HIS A 375 3.99 17.09 17.19
C HIS A 375 4.22 18.49 16.64
N PHE A 376 4.84 18.60 15.44
CA PHE A 376 5.17 19.89 14.84
C PHE A 376 3.95 20.76 14.61
N LYS A 377 2.88 20.18 14.04
CA LYS A 377 1.66 20.93 13.74
C LYS A 377 0.95 21.40 15.01
N LEU A 378 0.78 20.53 16.00
CA LEU A 378 0.16 20.89 17.29
C LEU A 378 0.97 21.96 18.02
N GLU A 379 2.30 21.82 18.10
CA GLU A 379 3.19 22.77 18.74
C GLU A 379 3.12 24.14 18.06
N ARG A 380 3.31 24.20 16.74
CA ARG A 380 3.31 25.47 16.00
C ARG A 380 1.97 26.19 16.04
N LEU A 381 0.86 25.45 15.93
CA LEU A 381 -0.48 26.05 16.03
C LEU A 381 -0.72 26.64 17.42
N ALA A 382 -0.26 25.97 18.48
CA ALA A 382 -0.35 26.50 19.84
C ALA A 382 0.54 27.76 20.03
N GLU A 383 1.80 27.71 19.60
CA GLU A 383 2.75 28.83 19.73
C GLU A 383 2.31 30.08 18.96
N THR A 384 1.65 29.91 17.81
CA THR A 384 1.17 31.01 16.96
C THR A 384 -0.24 31.47 17.29
N GLY A 385 -0.91 30.84 18.27
CA GLY A 385 -2.31 31.15 18.62
C GLY A 385 -3.31 30.82 17.51
N ARG A 386 -2.96 29.88 16.62
CA ARG A 386 -3.77 29.40 15.48
C ARG A 386 -4.47 28.06 15.73
N ALA A 387 -4.26 27.45 16.90
CA ALA A 387 -4.92 26.21 17.26
C ALA A 387 -6.45 26.40 17.28
N PRO A 388 -7.23 25.45 16.73
CA PRO A 388 -8.68 25.46 16.87
C PRO A 388 -9.08 25.27 18.34
N GLU A 389 -10.34 25.57 18.66
CA GLU A 389 -10.86 25.43 20.03
C GLU A 389 -10.85 23.97 20.51
N ARG A 390 -11.07 23.02 19.59
CA ARG A 390 -11.15 21.58 19.89
C ARG A 390 -10.22 20.77 18.98
N PRO A 391 -8.89 20.92 19.06
CA PRO A 391 -7.96 20.25 18.14
C PRO A 391 -8.24 18.75 18.06
N LEU A 392 -8.37 18.22 16.85
CA LEU A 392 -8.69 16.81 16.61
C LEU A 392 -7.58 16.11 15.83
N VAL A 393 -7.08 15.01 16.39
CA VAL A 393 -6.17 14.08 15.72
C VAL A 393 -6.92 12.78 15.42
N VAL A 394 -6.78 12.27 14.20
CA VAL A 394 -7.42 11.03 13.76
C VAL A 394 -6.35 10.03 13.34
N LYS A 395 -6.44 8.78 13.79
CA LYS A 395 -5.53 7.71 13.36
C LYS A 395 -6.22 6.36 13.28
N THR A 396 -5.63 5.44 12.52
CA THR A 396 -6.03 4.03 12.57
C THR A 396 -5.46 3.31 13.79
N ASP A 397 -6.09 2.20 14.17
CA ASP A 397 -5.74 1.46 15.39
C ASP A 397 -4.30 0.92 15.34
N VAL A 398 -3.82 0.51 14.16
CA VAL A 398 -2.45 0.02 13.96
C VAL A 398 -1.40 1.13 13.85
N THR A 399 -1.83 2.39 13.78
CA THR A 399 -0.91 3.54 13.83
C THR A 399 -0.47 3.78 15.27
N THR A 400 0.81 4.15 15.44
CA THR A 400 1.45 4.20 16.74
C THR A 400 0.70 5.06 17.77
N ASN A 401 0.65 4.59 19.01
CA ASN A 401 0.11 5.32 20.15
C ASN A 401 1.04 6.45 20.63
N LEU A 402 2.23 6.60 20.04
CA LEU A 402 3.05 7.81 20.22
C LEU A 402 2.27 9.05 19.75
N VAL A 403 1.54 8.96 18.63
CA VAL A 403 0.68 10.04 18.13
C VAL A 403 -0.41 10.40 19.15
N THR A 404 -1.04 9.39 19.77
CA THR A 404 -2.02 9.61 20.85
C THR A 404 -1.41 10.39 22.01
N ARG A 405 -0.24 9.95 22.49
CA ARG A 405 0.45 10.58 23.62
C ARG A 405 0.84 12.04 23.33
N ILE A 406 1.28 12.32 22.10
CA ILE A 406 1.55 13.68 21.62
C ILE A 406 0.27 14.51 21.58
N ALA A 407 -0.80 14.00 20.98
CA ALA A 407 -2.07 14.71 20.85
C ALA A 407 -2.66 15.09 22.23
N GLU A 408 -2.73 14.14 23.16
CA GLU A 408 -3.23 14.36 24.51
C GLU A 408 -2.42 15.39 25.29
N ARG A 409 -1.07 15.39 25.12
CA ARG A 409 -0.18 16.37 25.74
C ARG A 409 -0.47 17.80 25.29
N HIS A 410 -0.90 17.98 24.05
CA HIS A 410 -1.29 19.26 23.48
C HIS A 410 -2.79 19.58 23.65
N GLY A 411 -3.53 18.75 24.41
CA GLY A 411 -4.96 18.96 24.67
C GLY A 411 -5.87 18.65 23.48
N ALA A 412 -5.38 17.92 22.47
CA ALA A 412 -6.18 17.50 21.34
C ALA A 412 -7.02 16.26 21.67
N ALA A 413 -8.24 16.21 21.14
CA ALA A 413 -9.05 15.00 21.10
C ALA A 413 -8.43 13.99 20.10
N VAL A 414 -8.60 12.70 20.39
CA VAL A 414 -8.06 11.62 19.55
C VAL A 414 -9.18 10.65 19.18
N ILE A 415 -9.37 10.41 17.89
CA ILE A 415 -10.12 9.26 17.38
C ILE A 415 -9.07 8.27 16.84
N GLY A 416 -8.84 7.17 17.54
CA GLY A 416 -7.65 6.34 17.34
C GLY A 416 -7.87 4.84 17.20
N ASP A 417 -9.12 4.38 17.24
CA ASP A 417 -9.54 2.97 17.22
C ASP A 417 -10.15 2.55 15.86
N LEU A 418 -9.81 3.28 14.79
CA LEU A 418 -10.35 3.03 13.46
C LEU A 418 -9.70 1.81 12.81
N LEU A 419 -10.50 1.06 12.05
CA LEU A 419 -10.00 0.01 11.18
C LEU A 419 -9.03 0.62 10.14
N VAL A 420 -8.12 -0.19 9.61
CA VAL A 420 -7.22 0.24 8.54
C VAL A 420 -7.99 0.59 7.28
N GLY A 421 -7.70 1.75 6.70
CA GLY A 421 -8.34 2.30 5.53
C GLY A 421 -8.66 3.79 5.71
N PHE A 422 -7.99 4.65 4.96
CA PHE A 422 -8.19 6.10 5.02
C PHE A 422 -9.63 6.57 4.81
N LYS A 423 -10.49 5.74 4.18
CA LYS A 423 -11.92 6.01 4.03
C LYS A 423 -12.65 6.32 5.35
N TYR A 424 -12.22 5.72 6.46
CA TYR A 424 -12.81 6.01 7.77
C TYR A 424 -12.43 7.41 8.27
N ILE A 425 -11.22 7.89 7.94
CA ILE A 425 -10.80 9.27 8.27
C ILE A 425 -11.61 10.26 7.43
N GLY A 426 -11.82 9.98 6.14
CA GLY A 426 -12.71 10.76 5.28
C GLY A 426 -14.14 10.82 5.80
N ASP A 427 -14.74 9.69 6.18
CA ASP A 427 -16.10 9.63 6.76
C ASP A 427 -16.19 10.42 8.07
N ILE A 428 -15.18 10.39 8.94
CA ILE A 428 -15.19 11.22 10.16
C ILE A 428 -15.29 12.70 9.80
N LEU A 429 -14.49 13.18 8.85
CA LEU A 429 -14.54 14.59 8.43
C LEU A 429 -15.92 14.95 7.87
N PHE A 430 -16.48 14.07 7.04
CA PHE A 430 -17.84 14.21 6.54
C PHE A 430 -18.87 14.31 7.69
N ARG A 431 -18.84 13.38 8.65
CA ARG A 431 -19.75 13.32 9.80
C ARG A 431 -19.63 14.55 10.70
N LEU A 432 -18.42 15.07 10.89
CA LEU A 432 -18.22 16.31 11.64
C LEU A 432 -18.87 17.51 10.91
N ASP A 433 -18.78 17.56 9.58
CA ASP A 433 -19.40 18.63 8.79
C ASP A 433 -20.93 18.50 8.72
N THR A 434 -21.48 17.29 8.63
CA THR A 434 -22.93 17.08 8.47
C THR A 434 -23.68 16.94 9.79
N ASP A 435 -23.11 16.21 10.75
CA ASP A 435 -23.79 15.79 11.98
C ASP A 435 -23.28 16.58 13.21
N GLY A 436 -22.19 17.34 13.06
CA GLY A 436 -21.54 18.11 14.14
C GLY A 436 -20.81 17.26 15.17
N ARG A 437 -20.64 15.95 14.90
CA ARG A 437 -19.99 14.98 15.78
C ARG A 437 -19.70 13.66 15.07
N PHE A 438 -18.75 12.92 15.62
CA PHE A 438 -18.55 11.49 15.36
C PHE A 438 -18.46 10.74 16.68
N ARG A 439 -19.37 9.80 16.92
CA ARG A 439 -19.53 9.11 18.22
C ARG A 439 -19.67 10.13 19.38
N ASP A 440 -18.76 10.08 20.35
CA ASP A 440 -18.68 10.96 21.51
C ASP A 440 -17.84 12.23 21.28
N VAL A 441 -17.26 12.41 20.09
CA VAL A 441 -16.45 13.58 19.72
C VAL A 441 -17.32 14.60 18.99
N GLU A 442 -17.61 15.73 19.63
CA GLU A 442 -18.30 16.87 19.02
C GLU A 442 -17.30 17.86 18.39
N GLY A 443 -17.57 18.29 17.16
CA GLY A 443 -16.73 19.24 16.45
C GLY A 443 -17.14 19.43 15.00
N LYS A 444 -16.26 20.06 14.23
CA LYS A 444 -16.38 20.33 12.80
C LYS A 444 -15.06 20.00 12.11
N SER A 445 -15.05 19.80 10.79
CA SER A 445 -13.79 19.46 10.11
C SER A 445 -12.71 20.54 10.23
N SER A 446 -13.06 21.81 10.49
CA SER A 446 -12.06 22.86 10.77
C SER A 446 -11.29 22.68 12.08
N ASP A 447 -11.74 21.78 12.96
CA ASP A 447 -11.04 21.40 14.18
C ASP A 447 -9.94 20.35 13.91
N PHE A 448 -9.94 19.75 12.72
CA PHE A 448 -9.00 18.73 12.28
C PHE A 448 -7.56 19.27 12.20
N ILE A 449 -6.67 18.57 12.88
CA ILE A 449 -5.24 18.84 12.86
C ILE A 449 -4.57 17.92 11.85
N ILE A 450 -4.72 16.60 12.02
CA ILE A 450 -4.03 15.63 11.20
C ILE A 450 -4.73 14.27 11.26
N GLY A 451 -4.71 13.58 10.12
CA GLY A 451 -5.20 12.21 9.92
C GLY A 451 -4.03 11.36 9.47
N VAL A 452 -3.74 10.25 10.15
CA VAL A 452 -2.53 9.44 9.89
C VAL A 452 -2.78 7.93 9.85
N GLU A 453 -2.07 7.29 8.93
CA GLU A 453 -1.88 5.84 8.82
C GLU A 453 -0.38 5.51 8.90
N GLU A 454 -0.05 4.43 9.60
CA GLU A 454 1.26 3.79 9.69
C GLU A 454 1.95 3.53 8.34
N SER A 455 1.16 3.36 7.29
CA SER A 455 1.49 3.03 5.90
C SER A 455 1.81 4.27 5.08
N HIS A 456 2.42 5.26 5.73
CA HIS A 456 2.88 6.52 5.14
C HIS A 456 1.75 7.42 4.60
N GLY A 457 0.50 7.16 5.02
CA GLY A 457 -0.67 7.94 4.66
C GLY A 457 -0.91 9.08 5.63
N ILE A 458 -0.92 10.32 5.13
CA ILE A 458 -1.03 11.52 5.96
C ILE A 458 -1.98 12.51 5.28
N LEU A 459 -2.88 13.10 6.05
CA LEU A 459 -3.71 14.22 5.64
C LEU A 459 -3.60 15.34 6.66
N VAL A 460 -3.30 16.54 6.18
CA VAL A 460 -3.11 17.74 7.02
C VAL A 460 -4.16 18.81 6.78
N THR A 461 -5.12 18.59 5.88
CA THR A 461 -6.20 19.55 5.60
C THR A 461 -7.54 18.85 5.52
N PRO A 462 -8.62 19.42 6.07
CA PRO A 462 -9.98 18.91 5.88
C PRO A 462 -10.59 19.31 4.53
N ASP A 463 -9.82 19.79 3.56
CA ASP A 463 -10.33 20.08 2.20
C ASP A 463 -10.17 18.89 1.23
N VAL A 464 -9.38 17.90 1.64
CA VAL A 464 -9.17 16.62 0.93
C VAL A 464 -9.73 15.49 1.82
N ARG A 465 -10.14 14.36 1.24
CA ARG A 465 -10.72 13.20 1.98
C ARG A 465 -9.95 11.90 1.78
N ASP A 466 -8.81 11.96 1.11
CA ASP A 466 -7.83 10.89 1.03
C ASP A 466 -6.47 11.39 1.52
N LYS A 467 -5.50 10.49 1.60
CA LYS A 467 -4.12 10.83 1.97
C LYS A 467 -3.54 11.80 0.93
N ASP A 468 -2.75 12.76 1.41
CA ASP A 468 -2.13 13.79 0.59
C ASP A 468 -0.66 14.02 0.98
N ALA A 469 0.26 13.55 0.15
CA ALA A 469 1.69 13.73 0.35
C ALA A 469 2.12 15.20 0.25
N ALA A 470 1.39 16.06 -0.47
CA ALA A 470 1.82 17.43 -0.75
C ALA A 470 1.79 18.30 0.52
N GLY A 471 0.69 18.24 1.27
CA GLY A 471 0.56 18.98 2.53
C GLY A 471 1.54 18.50 3.60
N ALA A 472 1.75 17.18 3.70
CA ALA A 472 2.77 16.61 4.57
C ALA A 472 4.19 17.06 4.17
N GLY A 473 4.46 17.12 2.86
CA GLY A 473 5.74 17.56 2.30
C GLY A 473 6.11 18.99 2.71
N ILE A 474 5.15 19.93 2.69
CA ILE A 474 5.38 21.31 3.16
C ILE A 474 5.83 21.32 4.62
N LEU A 475 5.09 20.65 5.51
CA LEU A 475 5.38 20.68 6.94
C LEU A 475 6.74 20.02 7.26
N LEU A 476 7.09 18.93 6.56
CA LEU A 476 8.41 18.29 6.68
C LEU A 476 9.54 19.21 6.20
N ALA A 477 9.33 19.90 5.07
CA ALA A 477 10.28 20.85 4.52
C ALA A 477 10.51 22.06 5.44
N GLU A 478 9.44 22.61 6.03
CA GLU A 478 9.51 23.68 7.02
C GLU A 478 10.26 23.25 8.27
N LEU A 479 9.92 22.08 8.81
CA LEU A 479 10.59 21.56 9.98
C LEU A 479 12.09 21.30 9.71
N ALA A 480 12.43 20.73 8.55
CA ALA A 480 13.83 20.55 8.16
C ALA A 480 14.58 21.89 8.10
N ALA A 481 13.95 22.94 7.57
CA ALA A 481 14.53 24.28 7.49
C ALA A 481 14.74 24.90 8.87
N LEU A 482 13.76 24.75 9.77
CA LEU A 482 13.83 25.21 11.16
C LEU A 482 14.92 24.49 11.94
N GLN A 483 15.02 23.17 11.81
CA GLN A 483 16.06 22.38 12.47
C GLN A 483 17.44 22.76 11.95
N ARG A 484 17.61 22.92 10.64
CA ARG A 484 18.87 23.40 10.05
C ARG A 484 19.26 24.78 10.58
N ALA A 485 18.33 25.71 10.71
CA ALA A 485 18.61 27.04 11.26
C ALA A 485 19.10 26.98 12.73
N ARG A 486 18.75 25.93 13.47
CA ARG A 486 19.20 25.66 14.84
C ARG A 486 20.49 24.83 14.89
N GLY A 487 21.05 24.43 13.75
CA GLY A 487 22.19 23.51 13.69
C GLY A 487 21.85 22.07 14.08
N ALA A 488 20.58 21.69 13.99
CA ALA A 488 20.04 20.37 14.30
C ALA A 488 19.42 19.72 13.06
N THR A 489 18.99 18.48 13.19
CA THR A 489 18.38 17.68 12.12
C THR A 489 16.95 17.27 12.46
N LEU A 490 16.25 16.67 11.48
CA LEU A 490 14.98 15.99 11.72
C LEU A 490 15.13 14.77 12.65
N VAL A 491 16.29 14.11 12.62
CA VAL A 491 16.59 12.98 13.52
C VAL A 491 16.70 13.48 14.96
N ASP A 492 17.39 14.59 15.18
CA ASP A 492 17.49 15.19 16.52
C ASP A 492 16.11 15.61 17.06
N TYR A 493 15.23 16.09 16.18
CA TYR A 493 13.85 16.43 16.53
C TYR A 493 13.06 15.18 16.96
N LEU A 494 13.12 14.10 16.19
CA LEU A 494 12.49 12.82 16.52
C LEU A 494 13.05 12.23 17.83
N ASP A 495 14.35 12.34 18.06
CA ASP A 495 14.98 11.93 19.31
C ASP A 495 14.51 12.76 20.50
N GLY A 496 14.24 14.06 20.29
CA GLY A 496 13.57 14.92 21.26
C GLY A 496 12.18 14.39 21.65
N ILE A 497 11.37 14.04 20.65
CA ILE A 497 10.06 13.42 20.87
C ILE A 497 10.20 12.15 21.70
N TYR A 498 11.13 11.25 21.37
CA TYR A 498 11.30 10.02 22.15
C TYR A 498 11.75 10.25 23.59
N ARG A 499 12.58 11.25 23.86
CA ARG A 499 12.95 11.59 25.23
C ARG A 499 11.75 12.08 26.04
N GLU A 500 10.92 12.93 25.45
CA GLU A 500 9.75 13.51 26.14
C GLU A 500 8.59 12.52 26.28
N PHE A 501 8.31 11.76 25.23
CA PHE A 501 7.11 10.93 25.13
C PHE A 501 7.38 9.44 25.30
N GLY A 502 8.63 9.00 25.40
CA GLY A 502 9.01 7.59 25.38
C GLY A 502 9.15 7.04 23.96
N TYR A 503 9.81 5.90 23.83
CA TYR A 503 10.05 5.25 22.55
C TYR A 503 8.99 4.19 22.26
N PHE A 504 8.58 4.13 20.99
CA PHE A 504 7.60 3.18 20.48
C PHE A 504 8.25 2.40 19.34
N ALA A 505 8.74 1.19 19.65
CA ALA A 505 9.28 0.30 18.63
C ALA A 505 8.12 -0.31 17.86
N ASN A 506 7.97 0.11 16.60
CA ASN A 506 6.93 -0.38 15.70
C ASN A 506 7.55 -1.37 14.70
N ARG A 507 6.90 -2.51 14.48
CA ARG A 507 7.32 -3.50 13.47
C ARG A 507 6.10 -4.08 12.77
N LEU A 508 6.16 -4.22 11.45
CA LEU A 508 5.21 -4.97 10.65
C LEU A 508 5.85 -6.29 10.25
N ALA A 509 5.14 -7.39 10.43
CA ALA A 509 5.47 -8.67 9.82
C ALA A 509 4.30 -9.10 8.92
N SER A 510 4.60 -9.47 7.68
CA SER A 510 3.59 -9.93 6.73
C SER A 510 3.94 -11.28 6.12
N MET A 511 2.91 -12.11 5.93
CA MET A 511 3.02 -13.40 5.25
C MET A 511 2.03 -13.45 4.09
N VAL A 512 2.54 -13.44 2.86
CA VAL A 512 1.73 -13.62 1.65
C VAL A 512 1.53 -15.11 1.41
N MET A 513 0.27 -15.54 1.40
CA MET A 513 -0.16 -16.92 1.20
C MET A 513 -1.06 -16.96 -0.04
N THR A 514 -0.49 -17.16 -1.23
CA THR A 514 -1.21 -17.04 -2.50
C THR A 514 -2.15 -18.21 -2.80
N GLY A 515 -3.09 -18.00 -3.72
CA GLY A 515 -3.99 -19.03 -4.22
C GLY A 515 -5.10 -19.45 -3.24
N PRO A 516 -5.97 -20.39 -3.64
CA PRO A 516 -7.08 -20.86 -2.81
C PRO A 516 -6.64 -21.46 -1.47
N GLU A 517 -5.53 -22.22 -1.47
CA GLU A 517 -4.96 -22.81 -0.25
C GLU A 517 -4.53 -21.74 0.74
N GLY A 518 -3.83 -20.70 0.28
CA GLY A 518 -3.38 -19.61 1.14
C GLY A 518 -4.53 -18.82 1.77
N VAL A 519 -5.63 -18.60 1.03
CA VAL A 519 -6.86 -18.00 1.58
C VAL A 519 -7.47 -18.88 2.68
N SER A 520 -7.49 -20.20 2.49
CA SER A 520 -7.97 -21.15 3.51
C SER A 520 -7.08 -21.11 4.77
N ASN A 521 -5.75 -21.07 4.60
CA ASN A 521 -4.80 -20.99 5.70
C ASN A 521 -4.97 -19.72 6.52
N ILE A 522 -5.14 -18.56 5.87
CA ILE A 522 -5.42 -17.27 6.54
C ILE A 522 -6.69 -17.37 7.41
N ARG A 523 -7.76 -17.95 6.87
CA ARG A 523 -9.02 -18.14 7.61
C ARG A 523 -8.84 -19.06 8.81
N LYS A 524 -8.14 -20.20 8.64
CA LYS A 524 -7.85 -21.15 9.71
C LYS A 524 -7.06 -20.49 10.85
N ILE A 525 -6.02 -19.71 10.50
CA ILE A 525 -5.23 -18.93 11.45
C ILE A 525 -6.11 -18.00 12.30
N GLN A 526 -6.93 -17.15 11.65
CA GLN A 526 -7.79 -16.21 12.38
C GLN A 526 -8.78 -16.92 13.30
N GLN A 527 -9.42 -17.98 12.82
CA GLN A 527 -10.40 -18.73 13.60
C GLN A 527 -9.77 -19.41 14.81
N THR A 528 -8.59 -20.04 14.64
CA THR A 528 -7.89 -20.70 15.74
C THR A 528 -7.41 -19.72 16.79
N LEU A 529 -6.79 -18.61 16.39
CA LEU A 529 -6.27 -17.60 17.33
C LEU A 529 -7.38 -16.85 18.06
N ARG A 530 -8.56 -16.69 17.44
CA ARG A 530 -9.77 -16.16 18.08
C ARG A 530 -10.32 -17.13 19.12
N ALA A 531 -10.41 -18.42 18.79
CA ALA A 531 -10.97 -19.44 19.68
C ALA A 531 -10.04 -19.81 20.84
N THR A 532 -8.74 -19.88 20.57
CA THR A 532 -7.70 -20.29 21.52
C THR A 532 -6.51 -19.35 21.42
N PRO A 533 -6.62 -18.11 21.93
CA PRO A 533 -5.53 -17.16 21.89
C PRO A 533 -4.35 -17.63 22.76
N PRO A 534 -3.09 -17.35 22.37
CA PRO A 534 -1.94 -17.67 23.21
C PRO A 534 -1.97 -16.85 24.50
N THR A 535 -1.50 -17.46 25.60
CA THR A 535 -1.37 -16.77 26.89
C THR A 535 -0.04 -16.03 27.03
N ARG A 536 0.95 -16.35 26.17
CA ARG A 536 2.25 -15.70 26.11
C ARG A 536 2.78 -15.60 24.69
N ILE A 537 3.50 -14.53 24.39
CA ILE A 537 4.20 -14.29 23.12
C ILE A 537 5.60 -13.79 23.45
N ALA A 538 6.65 -14.47 22.97
CA ALA A 538 8.06 -14.22 23.30
C ALA A 538 8.31 -14.02 24.81
N GLY A 539 7.63 -14.81 25.63
CA GLY A 539 7.72 -14.70 27.09
C GLY A 539 7.00 -13.49 27.71
N CYS A 540 6.33 -12.63 26.94
CA CYS A 540 5.43 -11.59 27.45
C CYS A 540 4.03 -12.15 27.71
N ALA A 541 3.39 -11.78 28.82
CA ALA A 541 2.02 -12.24 29.10
C ALA A 541 0.99 -11.49 28.23
N VAL A 542 0.02 -12.22 27.69
CA VAL A 542 -1.16 -11.64 27.05
C VAL A 542 -2.16 -11.30 28.15
N THR A 543 -2.39 -10.02 28.38
CA THR A 543 -3.24 -9.50 29.47
C THR A 543 -4.71 -9.39 29.05
N ARG A 544 -4.95 -9.16 27.76
CA ARG A 544 -6.28 -9.04 27.16
C ARG A 544 -6.20 -9.31 25.66
N VAL A 545 -7.28 -9.86 25.11
CA VAL A 545 -7.48 -9.95 23.66
C VAL A 545 -8.73 -9.14 23.32
N THR A 546 -8.61 -8.22 22.38
CA THR A 546 -9.76 -7.53 21.77
C THR A 546 -10.04 -8.19 20.43
N ASP A 547 -11.27 -8.65 20.25
CA ASP A 547 -11.77 -9.14 18.97
C ASP A 547 -12.76 -8.14 18.42
N HIS A 548 -12.45 -7.53 17.27
CA HIS A 548 -13.35 -6.56 16.65
C HIS A 548 -14.67 -7.18 16.17
N TRP A 549 -14.79 -8.51 16.15
CA TRP A 549 -16.06 -9.22 15.96
C TRP A 549 -16.95 -9.29 17.21
N ASN A 550 -16.50 -8.80 18.36
CA ASN A 550 -17.33 -8.72 19.55
C ASN A 550 -18.42 -7.64 19.40
N GLU A 551 -19.63 -8.05 18.98
CA GLU A 551 -20.77 -7.15 18.80
C GLU A 551 -21.26 -6.49 20.10
N GLN A 552 -20.88 -7.01 21.28
CA GLN A 552 -21.18 -6.35 22.55
C GLN A 552 -20.32 -5.11 22.79
N GLU A 553 -19.09 -5.11 22.26
CA GLU A 553 -18.12 -4.00 22.40
C GLU A 553 -18.23 -3.02 21.24
N PHE A 554 -18.37 -3.52 20.01
CA PHE A 554 -18.32 -2.71 18.79
C PHE A 554 -19.67 -2.57 18.08
N GLY A 555 -20.74 -3.08 18.67
CA GLY A 555 -22.07 -3.08 18.05
C GLY A 555 -22.22 -4.11 16.94
N PRO A 556 -23.46 -4.27 16.42
CA PRO A 556 -23.75 -5.24 15.39
C PRO A 556 -23.02 -4.93 14.09
N PHE A 557 -22.76 -5.96 13.28
CA PHE A 557 -22.21 -5.75 11.94
C PHE A 557 -23.19 -4.97 11.08
N LEU A 558 -22.70 -3.93 10.39
CA LEU A 558 -23.53 -3.11 9.50
C LEU A 558 -23.76 -3.78 8.13
N SER A 559 -22.81 -4.62 7.71
CA SER A 559 -22.80 -5.34 6.43
C SER A 559 -21.76 -6.47 6.45
N GLU A 560 -21.65 -7.26 5.37
CA GLU A 560 -20.59 -8.27 5.25
C GLU A 560 -19.21 -7.63 4.99
N THR A 561 -19.14 -6.48 4.30
CA THR A 561 -17.92 -5.65 4.21
C THR A 561 -17.45 -5.14 5.57
N ASP A 562 -18.37 -4.72 6.46
CA ASP A 562 -18.04 -4.34 7.83
C ASP A 562 -17.47 -5.52 8.61
N ARG A 563 -18.17 -6.65 8.57
CA ARG A 563 -17.73 -7.89 9.22
C ARG A 563 -16.34 -8.32 8.75
N SER A 564 -16.12 -8.31 7.44
CA SER A 564 -14.83 -8.66 6.83
C SER A 564 -13.72 -7.68 7.25
N SER A 565 -14.01 -6.38 7.32
CA SER A 565 -13.06 -5.35 7.74
C SER A 565 -12.72 -5.43 9.23
N ARG A 566 -13.66 -5.91 10.04
CA ARG A 566 -13.52 -6.13 11.49
C ARG A 566 -12.84 -7.46 11.86
N ASP A 567 -12.33 -8.24 10.90
CA ASP A 567 -11.56 -9.46 11.20
C ASP A 567 -10.15 -9.11 11.74
N VAL A 568 -10.13 -8.54 12.94
CA VAL A 568 -8.96 -7.97 13.61
C VAL A 568 -8.91 -8.48 15.04
N LEU A 569 -7.75 -9.02 15.44
CA LEU A 569 -7.45 -9.45 16.80
C LEU A 569 -6.32 -8.59 17.37
N VAL A 570 -6.52 -8.00 18.54
CA VAL A 570 -5.51 -7.22 19.26
C VAL A 570 -5.12 -7.94 20.54
N PHE A 571 -3.88 -8.41 20.62
CA PHE A 571 -3.26 -9.01 21.80
C PHE A 571 -2.56 -7.92 22.61
N HIS A 572 -3.14 -7.55 23.74
CA HIS A 572 -2.57 -6.57 24.67
C HIS A 572 -1.57 -7.29 25.58
N LEU A 573 -0.35 -6.76 25.65
CA LEU A 573 0.75 -7.30 26.44
C LEU A 573 1.01 -6.42 27.67
N ASP A 574 1.83 -6.92 28.59
CA ASP A 574 2.30 -6.12 29.73
C ASP A 574 2.96 -4.79 29.27
N LYS A 575 2.91 -3.77 30.15
CA LYS A 575 3.54 -2.45 29.92
C LYS A 575 3.00 -1.68 28.71
N GLY A 576 1.77 -1.96 28.28
CA GLY A 576 1.10 -1.22 27.21
C GLY A 576 1.58 -1.55 25.80
N SER A 577 2.40 -2.59 25.64
CA SER A 577 2.77 -3.12 24.32
C SER A 577 1.61 -3.93 23.74
N ARG A 578 1.54 -4.04 22.40
CA ARG A 578 0.45 -4.76 21.74
C ARG A 578 0.87 -5.38 20.41
N LEU A 579 0.06 -6.36 20.00
CA LEU A 579 0.20 -7.10 18.76
C LEU A 579 -1.16 -7.16 18.06
N THR A 580 -1.26 -6.65 16.84
CA THR A 580 -2.51 -6.63 16.08
C THR A 580 -2.39 -7.54 14.86
N LEU A 581 -3.25 -8.55 14.78
CA LEU A 581 -3.32 -9.48 13.65
C LEU A 581 -4.57 -9.19 12.82
N ARG A 582 -4.39 -9.09 11.49
CA ARG A 582 -5.49 -9.02 10.54
C ARG A 582 -5.15 -9.63 9.18
N PRO A 583 -6.12 -10.21 8.47
CA PRO A 583 -6.03 -10.45 7.05
C PRO A 583 -6.02 -9.13 6.26
N SER A 584 -5.37 -9.17 5.10
CA SER A 584 -5.46 -8.12 4.08
C SER A 584 -6.73 -8.31 3.25
N GLY A 585 -7.45 -7.21 2.99
CA GLY A 585 -8.69 -7.23 2.19
C GLY A 585 -8.47 -7.29 0.68
N THR A 586 -7.28 -6.90 0.19
CA THR A 586 -7.00 -6.81 -1.27
C THR A 586 -6.06 -7.87 -1.79
N GLU A 587 -5.31 -8.51 -0.91
CA GLU A 587 -4.24 -9.47 -1.24
C GLU A 587 -4.29 -10.58 -0.21
N PRO A 588 -3.99 -11.84 -0.58
CA PRO A 588 -4.05 -12.97 0.33
C PRO A 588 -2.80 -12.97 1.23
N LYS A 589 -2.77 -12.05 2.20
CA LYS A 589 -1.69 -11.89 3.17
C LYS A 589 -2.21 -11.66 4.57
N ASN A 590 -1.52 -12.23 5.56
CA ASN A 590 -1.66 -11.85 6.96
C ASN A 590 -0.73 -10.69 7.29
N LYS A 591 -1.19 -9.77 8.12
CA LYS A 591 -0.39 -8.65 8.64
C LYS A 591 -0.45 -8.65 10.16
N THR A 592 0.73 -8.55 10.75
CA THR A 592 0.94 -8.52 12.19
C THR A 592 1.68 -7.24 12.54
N TYR A 593 1.03 -6.34 13.27
CA TYR A 593 1.59 -5.06 13.70
C TYR A 593 2.01 -5.19 15.17
N ILE A 594 3.26 -4.89 15.46
CA ILE A 594 3.86 -4.98 16.80
C ILE A 594 4.20 -3.57 17.25
N GLU A 595 3.77 -3.21 18.45
CA GLU A 595 4.14 -1.98 19.12
C GLU A 595 4.67 -2.30 20.52
N VAL A 596 5.95 -2.00 20.76
CA VAL A 596 6.57 -2.09 22.08
C VAL A 596 6.81 -0.69 22.63
N VAL A 597 6.29 -0.44 23.82
CA VAL A 597 6.28 0.88 24.44
C VAL A 597 7.29 0.94 25.58
N THR A 598 8.02 2.06 25.65
CA THR A 598 8.88 2.38 26.79
C THR A 598 8.42 3.65 27.50
N ASP A 599 8.80 3.78 28.76
CA ASP A 599 8.59 5.01 29.52
C ASP A 599 9.46 6.16 28.97
N PRO A 600 9.00 7.43 29.10
CA PRO A 600 9.82 8.59 28.81
C PRO A 600 11.12 8.61 29.61
N LEU A 601 12.21 9.01 28.97
CA LEU A 601 13.50 9.22 29.63
C LEU A 601 13.62 10.63 30.25
N GLY A 602 12.82 11.57 29.78
CA GLY A 602 12.88 12.98 30.12
C GLY A 602 13.88 13.76 29.26
N ALA A 603 13.66 15.07 29.12
CA ALA A 603 14.41 15.95 28.20
C ALA A 603 15.92 16.03 28.48
N GLY A 604 16.37 15.71 29.71
CA GLY A 604 17.79 15.73 30.11
C GLY A 604 18.53 14.41 29.88
N ALA A 605 17.88 13.39 29.34
CA ALA A 605 18.51 12.10 29.08
C ALA A 605 19.53 12.19 27.94
N ASP A 606 20.69 11.56 28.13
CA ASP A 606 21.74 11.53 27.12
C ASP A 606 21.44 10.56 25.96
N ASP A 607 22.23 10.69 24.90
CA ASP A 607 22.07 9.90 23.67
C ASP A 607 22.32 8.40 23.91
N ALA A 608 23.19 8.06 24.87
CA ALA A 608 23.50 6.68 25.18
C ALA A 608 22.31 5.95 25.83
N ALA A 609 21.61 6.62 26.75
CA ALA A 609 20.39 6.12 27.37
C ALA A 609 19.29 5.91 26.33
N LEU A 610 19.05 6.91 25.45
CA LEU A 610 18.06 6.79 24.38
C LEU A 610 18.42 5.66 23.42
N ALA A 611 19.68 5.58 22.96
CA ALA A 611 20.13 4.52 22.07
C ALA A 611 19.98 3.12 22.70
N SER A 612 20.25 2.99 24.00
CA SER A 612 20.04 1.73 24.73
C SER A 612 18.56 1.35 24.81
N GLN A 613 17.68 2.31 25.12
CA GLN A 613 16.24 2.09 25.18
C GLN A 613 15.68 1.68 23.81
N LYS A 614 16.10 2.37 22.73
CA LYS A 614 15.71 2.03 21.35
C LYS A 614 16.13 0.61 20.97
N ARG A 615 17.39 0.23 21.24
CA ARG A 615 17.89 -1.13 20.94
C ARG A 615 17.08 -2.20 21.65
N GLN A 616 16.89 -2.07 22.96
CA GLN A 616 16.15 -3.07 23.74
C GLN A 616 14.69 -3.21 23.29
N ALA A 617 14.01 -2.08 23.01
CA ALA A 617 12.63 -2.11 22.54
C ALA A 617 12.51 -2.71 21.13
N ASN A 618 13.43 -2.38 20.22
CA ASN A 618 13.46 -2.94 18.87
C ASN A 618 13.78 -4.45 18.86
N GLU A 619 14.66 -4.90 19.75
CA GLU A 619 14.93 -6.33 19.98
C GLU A 619 13.67 -7.04 20.48
N THR A 620 13.00 -6.48 21.49
CA THR A 620 11.73 -7.02 22.01
C THR A 620 10.65 -7.10 20.92
N ALA A 621 10.50 -6.05 20.11
CA ALA A 621 9.54 -6.02 19.01
C ALA A 621 9.84 -7.08 17.94
N ARG A 622 11.13 -7.35 17.66
CA ARG A 622 11.56 -8.42 16.77
C ARG A 622 11.24 -9.80 17.34
N ASP A 623 11.56 -10.03 18.61
CA ASP A 623 11.30 -11.32 19.26
C ASP A 623 9.80 -11.64 19.32
N LEU A 624 8.97 -10.65 19.62
CA LEU A 624 7.52 -10.75 19.56
C LEU A 624 7.01 -11.10 18.16
N ALA A 625 7.52 -10.41 17.13
CA ALA A 625 7.13 -10.65 15.75
C ALA A 625 7.49 -12.08 15.30
N ASP A 626 8.72 -12.51 15.58
CA ASP A 626 9.22 -13.84 15.18
C ASP A 626 8.47 -14.96 15.90
N ASP A 627 8.27 -14.83 17.22
CA ASP A 627 7.57 -15.83 18.01
C ASP A 627 6.11 -15.94 17.59
N PHE A 628 5.40 -14.80 17.45
CA PHE A 628 4.02 -14.81 17.01
C PHE A 628 3.86 -15.37 15.60
N THR A 629 4.79 -15.06 14.69
CA THR A 629 4.81 -15.62 13.33
C THR A 629 4.97 -17.14 13.36
N ARG A 630 5.85 -17.69 14.19
CA ARG A 630 5.99 -19.15 14.36
C ARG A 630 4.69 -19.77 14.89
N GLN A 631 4.13 -19.22 15.96
CA GLN A 631 2.85 -19.69 16.51
C GLN A 631 1.73 -19.69 15.47
N MET A 632 1.67 -18.64 14.66
CA MET A 632 0.72 -18.50 13.55
C MET A 632 0.91 -19.58 12.48
N LEU A 633 2.14 -19.82 12.00
CA LEU A 633 2.42 -20.83 10.98
C LEU A 633 2.17 -22.26 11.48
N THR A 634 2.41 -22.53 12.76
CA THR A 634 2.09 -23.83 13.39
C THR A 634 0.60 -24.16 13.31
N VAL A 635 -0.31 -23.17 13.32
CA VAL A 635 -1.76 -23.42 13.15
C VAL A 635 -2.09 -24.10 11.81
N VAL A 636 -1.29 -23.83 10.79
CA VAL A 636 -1.43 -24.38 9.43
C VAL A 636 -0.35 -25.41 9.11
N ASP A 637 0.27 -25.99 10.13
CA ASP A 637 1.27 -27.06 10.03
C ASP A 637 2.53 -26.68 9.24
N ILE A 638 2.80 -25.38 9.07
CA ILE A 638 3.99 -24.85 8.39
C ILE A 638 5.07 -24.55 9.43
N HIS A 639 6.29 -25.02 9.16
CA HIS A 639 7.44 -24.82 10.02
C HIS A 639 8.59 -24.24 9.20
N LEU A 640 9.00 -23.02 9.53
CA LEU A 640 10.15 -22.36 8.90
C LEU A 640 11.33 -22.30 9.88
N PRO A 641 12.57 -22.46 9.41
CA PRO A 641 13.75 -22.17 10.22
C PRO A 641 13.85 -20.66 10.50
N ASP A 642 14.47 -20.29 11.61
CA ASP A 642 14.50 -18.88 12.08
C ASP A 642 15.09 -17.91 11.03
N TYR A 643 16.10 -18.34 10.28
CA TYR A 643 16.69 -17.51 9.23
C TYR A 643 15.70 -17.20 8.09
N ALA A 644 14.73 -18.08 7.82
CA ALA A 644 13.73 -17.86 6.77
C ALA A 644 12.71 -16.77 7.15
N LEU A 645 12.59 -16.44 8.43
CA LEU A 645 11.82 -15.28 8.91
C LEU A 645 12.51 -13.94 8.60
N ARG A 646 13.76 -13.95 8.12
CA ARG A 646 14.48 -12.76 7.64
C ARG A 646 14.38 -12.56 6.13
N ILE A 647 13.75 -13.48 5.41
CA ILE A 647 13.44 -13.25 4.00
C ILE A 647 12.44 -12.09 3.91
N SER A 648 12.66 -11.18 2.96
CA SER A 648 11.82 -10.00 2.74
C SER A 648 10.33 -10.33 2.67
N ASP A 649 9.51 -9.43 3.23
CA ASP A 649 8.03 -9.46 3.15
C ASP A 649 7.47 -9.33 1.74
N LEU A 650 8.32 -9.00 0.75
CA LEU A 650 8.00 -9.07 -0.67
C LEU A 650 8.02 -10.49 -1.25
N VAL A 651 8.60 -11.46 -0.54
CA VAL A 651 8.70 -12.86 -0.98
C VAL A 651 7.54 -13.68 -0.39
N PRO A 652 6.68 -14.29 -1.24
CA PRO A 652 5.60 -15.17 -0.80
C PRO A 652 6.06 -16.40 0.00
N LEU A 653 5.17 -16.92 0.87
CA LEU A 653 5.50 -17.98 1.82
C LEU A 653 5.97 -19.28 1.17
N ASP A 654 5.35 -19.69 0.06
CA ASP A 654 5.76 -20.86 -0.73
C ASP A 654 7.21 -20.75 -1.21
N LYS A 655 7.62 -19.57 -1.68
CA LYS A 655 9.01 -19.30 -2.06
C LYS A 655 9.95 -19.26 -0.87
N ARG A 656 9.50 -18.86 0.33
CA ARG A 656 10.31 -18.95 1.55
C ARG A 656 10.53 -20.40 1.97
N ILE A 657 9.51 -21.24 1.85
CA ILE A 657 9.60 -22.69 2.10
C ILE A 657 10.59 -23.31 1.10
N GLU A 658 10.41 -23.05 -0.20
CA GLU A 658 11.33 -23.54 -1.23
C GLU A 658 12.77 -23.07 -1.00
N PHE A 659 12.94 -21.82 -0.59
CA PHE A 659 14.26 -21.28 -0.26
C PHE A 659 14.94 -22.08 0.86
N ALA A 660 14.20 -22.36 1.94
CA ALA A 660 14.73 -23.13 3.07
C ALA A 660 14.97 -24.61 2.73
N GLU A 661 14.05 -25.24 2.00
CA GLU A 661 14.08 -26.69 1.73
C GLU A 661 14.98 -27.07 0.55
N ARG A 662 15.14 -26.19 -0.44
CA ARG A 662 15.85 -26.49 -1.70
C ARG A 662 17.06 -25.59 -1.92
N PHE A 663 16.89 -24.28 -1.83
CA PHE A 663 17.97 -23.35 -2.18
C PHE A 663 19.13 -23.42 -1.19
N ILE A 664 18.87 -23.37 0.11
CA ILE A 664 19.93 -23.42 1.14
C ILE A 664 20.78 -24.70 1.04
N PRO A 665 20.19 -25.91 0.99
CA PRO A 665 21.00 -27.12 0.77
C PRO A 665 21.80 -27.10 -0.55
N ALA A 666 21.21 -26.56 -1.63
CA ALA A 666 21.86 -26.53 -2.94
C ALA A 666 23.02 -25.53 -3.00
N ILE A 667 22.91 -24.35 -2.38
CA ILE A 667 24.00 -23.37 -2.37
C ILE A 667 25.18 -23.86 -1.54
N GLU A 668 24.93 -24.60 -0.44
CA GLU A 668 26.01 -25.23 0.34
C GLU A 668 26.81 -26.23 -0.49
N ASP A 669 26.13 -27.09 -1.25
CA ASP A 669 26.78 -28.06 -2.11
C ASP A 669 27.55 -27.36 -3.25
N LYS A 670 26.94 -26.34 -3.84
CA LYS A 670 27.55 -25.54 -4.90
C LYS A 670 28.81 -24.82 -4.43
N ALA A 671 28.79 -24.22 -3.25
CA ALA A 671 29.91 -23.46 -2.68
C ALA A 671 31.14 -24.34 -2.36
N ARG A 672 30.98 -25.67 -2.24
CA ARG A 672 32.11 -26.60 -2.09
C ARG A 672 32.88 -26.83 -3.40
N SER A 673 32.24 -26.58 -4.54
CA SER A 673 32.78 -26.91 -5.88
C SER A 673 32.92 -25.70 -6.81
N ALA A 674 32.35 -24.55 -6.46
CA ALA A 674 32.38 -23.32 -7.24
C ALA A 674 32.58 -22.07 -6.36
N GLU A 675 33.35 -21.11 -6.87
CA GLU A 675 33.66 -19.85 -6.20
C GLU A 675 33.58 -18.67 -7.19
N GLY A 676 33.49 -17.45 -6.65
CA GLY A 676 33.50 -16.22 -7.43
C GLY A 676 32.35 -16.14 -8.44
N ALA A 677 32.64 -15.72 -9.67
CA ALA A 677 31.63 -15.44 -10.70
C ALA A 677 30.73 -16.65 -11.03
N THR A 678 31.25 -17.88 -10.94
CA THR A 678 30.45 -19.09 -11.22
C THR A 678 29.37 -19.31 -10.16
N LEU A 679 29.68 -19.05 -8.89
CA LEU A 679 28.72 -19.17 -7.81
C LEU A 679 27.68 -18.05 -7.89
N VAL A 680 28.11 -16.81 -8.19
CA VAL A 680 27.20 -15.67 -8.39
C VAL A 680 26.20 -15.94 -9.52
N ALA A 681 26.68 -16.37 -10.69
CA ALA A 681 25.80 -16.66 -11.83
C ALA A 681 24.78 -17.77 -11.51
N TRP A 682 25.20 -18.79 -10.76
CA TRP A 682 24.30 -19.85 -10.32
C TRP A 682 23.26 -19.34 -9.32
N ILE A 683 23.65 -18.51 -8.33
CA ILE A 683 22.71 -17.89 -7.38
C ILE A 683 21.68 -17.04 -8.13
N ASP A 684 22.14 -16.18 -9.04
CA ASP A 684 21.28 -15.30 -9.82
C ASP A 684 20.29 -16.10 -10.68
N GLU A 685 20.72 -17.23 -11.26
CA GLU A 685 19.84 -18.15 -12.00
C GLU A 685 18.77 -18.79 -11.09
N GLN A 686 19.17 -19.33 -9.93
CA GLN A 686 18.23 -19.97 -9.00
C GLN A 686 17.21 -18.98 -8.40
N LEU A 687 17.61 -17.73 -8.20
CA LEU A 687 16.76 -16.69 -7.63
C LEU A 687 16.04 -15.86 -8.70
N ALA A 688 16.20 -16.17 -10.00
CA ALA A 688 15.64 -15.37 -11.09
C ALA A 688 14.13 -15.14 -10.98
N SER A 689 13.39 -16.10 -10.42
CA SER A 689 11.94 -16.00 -10.22
C SER A 689 11.51 -14.94 -9.19
N TYR A 690 12.44 -14.44 -8.37
CA TYR A 690 12.21 -13.42 -7.34
C TYR A 690 12.40 -12.01 -7.92
N GLY A 691 12.92 -11.89 -9.15
CA GLY A 691 13.13 -10.63 -9.85
C GLY A 691 14.61 -10.26 -10.02
N LYS A 692 14.87 -9.11 -10.65
CA LYS A 692 16.22 -8.66 -11.02
C LYS A 692 17.15 -8.44 -9.82
N ASP A 693 16.60 -8.00 -8.69
CA ASP A 693 17.37 -7.66 -7.48
C ASP A 693 17.23 -8.76 -6.40
N ALA A 694 16.96 -9.99 -6.82
CA ALA A 694 16.53 -11.09 -5.94
C ALA A 694 17.47 -11.38 -4.76
N ARG A 695 18.79 -11.24 -4.94
CA ARG A 695 19.76 -11.46 -3.85
C ARG A 695 19.46 -10.57 -2.63
N GLY A 696 19.07 -9.31 -2.85
CA GLY A 696 18.72 -8.38 -1.78
C GLY A 696 17.54 -8.84 -0.93
N LEU A 697 16.58 -9.56 -1.53
CA LEU A 697 15.38 -10.05 -0.83
C LEU A 697 15.66 -11.17 0.18
N VAL A 698 16.81 -11.84 0.07
CA VAL A 698 17.17 -13.02 0.88
C VAL A 698 18.51 -12.85 1.62
N THR A 699 19.20 -11.71 1.46
CA THR A 699 20.54 -11.50 2.01
C THR A 699 20.57 -11.63 3.53
N ASP A 700 19.62 -11.01 4.24
CA ASP A 700 19.55 -11.09 5.71
C ASP A 700 19.30 -12.53 6.20
N ALA A 701 18.51 -13.30 5.46
CA ALA A 701 18.27 -14.71 5.73
C ALA A 701 19.54 -15.54 5.53
N VAL A 702 20.28 -15.29 4.44
CA VAL A 702 21.55 -15.98 4.18
C VAL A 702 22.57 -15.64 5.26
N GLU A 703 22.73 -14.37 5.63
CA GLU A 703 23.70 -13.99 6.65
C GLU A 703 23.35 -14.58 8.02
N MET A 704 22.08 -14.55 8.43
CA MET A 704 21.64 -15.20 9.67
C MET A 704 21.87 -16.72 9.63
N TYR A 705 21.63 -17.35 8.49
CA TYR A 705 21.94 -18.76 8.27
C TYR A 705 23.44 -19.02 8.43
N LEU A 706 24.31 -18.28 7.74
CA LEU A 706 25.76 -18.48 7.80
C LEU A 706 26.31 -18.29 9.22
N GLN A 707 25.84 -17.29 9.97
CA GLN A 707 26.21 -17.08 11.37
C GLN A 707 25.87 -18.29 12.25
N SER A 708 24.70 -18.92 12.03
CA SER A 708 24.32 -20.15 12.75
C SER A 708 25.22 -21.35 12.40
N GLN A 709 25.75 -21.39 11.17
CA GLN A 709 26.65 -22.45 10.73
C GLN A 709 28.05 -22.28 11.30
N GLU A 710 28.55 -21.05 11.40
CA GLU A 710 29.84 -20.75 12.05
C GLU A 710 29.85 -21.14 13.53
N ALA A 711 28.70 -21.03 14.20
CA ALA A 711 28.55 -21.44 15.59
C ALA A 711 28.54 -22.97 15.80
N THR A 712 28.34 -23.77 14.73
CA THR A 712 28.09 -25.22 14.83
C THR A 712 29.20 -26.09 14.25
N ASP A 713 29.93 -25.65 13.22
CA ASP A 713 31.08 -26.38 12.64
C ASP A 713 32.17 -25.43 12.13
N ASP A 714 33.38 -25.58 12.65
CA ASP A 714 34.54 -24.70 12.42
C ASP A 714 35.59 -25.31 11.47
N SER A 715 35.23 -26.35 10.71
CA SER A 715 36.15 -27.01 9.78
C SER A 715 36.65 -26.08 8.66
N PRO A 716 37.89 -26.26 8.15
CA PRO A 716 38.45 -25.39 7.10
C PRO A 716 37.62 -25.34 5.82
N ASP A 717 37.07 -26.49 5.40
CA ASP A 717 36.22 -26.60 4.20
C ASP A 717 34.89 -25.86 4.39
N ARG A 718 34.34 -25.87 5.62
CA ARG A 718 33.14 -25.14 5.99
C ARG A 718 33.37 -23.63 5.98
N ARG A 719 34.44 -23.15 6.63
CA ARG A 719 34.85 -21.73 6.61
C ARG A 719 35.03 -21.22 5.17
N LYS A 720 35.67 -22.02 4.33
CA LYS A 720 35.88 -21.70 2.92
C LYS A 720 34.54 -21.55 2.17
N SER A 721 33.61 -22.50 2.37
CA SER A 721 32.27 -22.44 1.76
C SER A 721 31.47 -21.23 2.25
N ILE A 722 31.50 -20.94 3.55
CA ILE A 722 30.82 -19.77 4.14
C ILE A 722 31.38 -18.47 3.57
N ALA A 723 32.71 -18.33 3.49
CA ALA A 723 33.34 -17.17 2.90
C ALA A 723 32.98 -17.00 1.41
N ALA A 724 32.90 -18.10 0.65
CA ALA A 724 32.48 -18.10 -0.75
C ALA A 724 31.02 -17.61 -0.90
N ILE A 725 30.11 -18.08 -0.05
CA ILE A 725 28.70 -17.64 -0.06
C ILE A 725 28.60 -16.16 0.31
N ARG A 726 29.25 -15.72 1.41
CA ARG A 726 29.27 -14.30 1.80
C ARG A 726 29.77 -13.40 0.67
N SER A 727 30.87 -13.81 0.03
CA SER A 727 31.43 -13.06 -1.11
C SER A 727 30.54 -13.04 -2.34
N ALA A 728 29.63 -14.02 -2.50
CA ALA A 728 28.71 -14.05 -3.63
C ALA A 728 27.43 -13.23 -3.39
N PHE A 729 27.10 -12.96 -2.12
CA PHE A 729 25.99 -12.09 -1.73
C PHE A 729 26.38 -10.62 -1.51
N ALA A 730 27.65 -10.35 -1.17
CA ALA A 730 28.23 -9.00 -1.17
C ALA A 730 28.36 -8.43 -2.60
#